data_AF-L7JTY3-F1
#
_entry.id   AF-L7JTY3-F1
#
_cell.length_a   1.000
_cell.length_b   1.000
_cell.length_c   1.000
_cell.angle_alpha   90.00
_cell.angle_beta   90.00
_cell.angle_gamma   90.00
#
_symmetry.space_group_name_H-M   'P 1'
#
loop_
_entity.id
_entity.type
_entity.pdbx_description
1 polymer ?
#
loop_
_entity_poly.entity_id
_entity_poly.type
_entity_poly.pdbx_seq_one_letter_code
_entity_poly.pdbx_strand_id
1 'polypeptide(L)'
;VLDAFDLTDFAEWLKLKFTKERSSFNLTSKKERNTSNKSIKSIDFDVYMDKNTEFNVFGLIIPNDKLCSQIDNNQNMEGQYYISTPLELLFLSYIKVISKFNPCYNLNLRLFIKEENSELTAKNINICRNVSINGIQKILLTRVRIADDQVVKITSEYNSLILEYCTGRFIVPGIQVGVKKYINLQNTTFIQFYRIEEDIYSCKMTGINFEDKLLVSHKIRIAQLENSVLYEDIGLEFKYGCEILHLFDTKGVIISPDNNFKKIILSSYYQNFPVYYLSYPVYEIIISSCTINHQILIFTDSTKRIRLYSVQLTGHSMVAIDHECEKIAIWKTTGRFVISNIIKTSPLRQAILNLRNGVFIFGSNFSKTQCSLLLEHVVIKRRTIVRENVHVLNLISVVIRRRAVLKINDDCEVLLIDSCKGNIDFSGCTNLRSLTIKNHKFIYHKGIYDNLLSLHLENVNINTTLRLGGNIKNVKLVGVTTRLFKSVQIDRNCEMVHVRNFVGSLDIPDLFIYSGKMFTRRMITIAYERMSDTFGGVMFFNDIYLKNDYEIPSNVESLILRNFMTNENARLKINESCKYLKLNVYQGYIDVSKMKSIKKVAFLKYLPIFGDNCWEFSDQCKYPVNKIGKKKINLPINIDNVIIERVNIQSNYSLVVNENCQNVAIIFSEGNFDLSRIKKLASLKLLIEKQGLINIQFPDLSNVTNLEVSFDSNEEYFNLLLSKCINAKKLVLYNVVCELHDWIENQSLLGYKEEMTPYELSELKSIVGAESRAYQCRLSYDLHRNFITHSRPIFDYNRQVIIRDLSIIAFSIDKESLKQLKRFFMLTRLSIVTRTIFAGLFDSLPFSLNDFSLMLIPCHVTVDLGIYAAEDIDSKKKNTKNINLVNLRLHGLFIVKMEQFLSFPDKVDVLEVMPLAMLSDKEIQVRKKMWVKKLIIMQMNSRTREIIRSDYALEEYYNHLLNVLSQYIDFSYLEEIKILDQDTEKLVDPRDYSTNR
;
A
#
# COMPACT_ATOMS: atom_id res chain seq x y z
N VAL A 1 -10.14 39.38 19.83
CA VAL A 1 -10.49 40.80 19.70
C VAL A 1 -9.73 41.32 18.50
N LEU A 2 -10.38 41.30 17.33
CA LEU A 2 -9.90 41.91 16.10
C LEU A 2 -10.45 43.34 16.14
N ASP A 3 -9.63 44.30 16.54
CA ASP A 3 -9.99 45.70 16.34
C ASP A 3 -9.94 45.94 14.83
N ALA A 4 -11.11 46.07 14.22
CA ALA A 4 -11.23 46.61 12.88
C ALA A 4 -10.72 48.05 12.94
N PHE A 5 -9.55 48.28 12.35
CA PHE A 5 -8.90 49.58 12.34
C PHE A 5 -9.52 50.42 11.23
N ASP A 6 -10.25 51.47 11.60
CA ASP A 6 -10.82 52.42 10.68
C ASP A 6 -9.71 53.32 10.09
N LEU A 7 -9.48 53.24 8.79
CA LEU A 7 -8.47 54.02 8.07
C LEU A 7 -8.82 55.52 8.00
N THR A 8 -10.05 55.90 8.33
CA THR A 8 -10.50 57.29 8.30
C THR A 8 -9.85 58.12 9.42
N ASP A 9 -9.54 57.51 10.57
CA ASP A 9 -8.77 58.13 11.66
C ASP A 9 -7.28 58.32 11.32
N PHE A 10 -6.77 57.58 10.33
CA PHE A 10 -5.36 57.63 9.90
C PHE A 10 -5.02 58.89 9.09
N ALA A 11 -6.04 59.52 8.47
CA ALA A 11 -5.87 60.70 7.63
C ALA A 11 -5.63 62.00 8.41
N GLU A 12 -6.09 62.09 9.66
CA GLU A 12 -6.01 63.34 10.43
C GLU A 12 -4.71 63.52 11.25
N TRP A 13 -3.91 62.47 11.48
CA TRP A 13 -2.86 62.51 12.51
C TRP A 13 -1.38 62.42 12.06
N LEU A 14 -1.04 62.15 10.79
CA LEU A 14 0.35 61.82 10.42
C LEU A 14 0.88 62.45 9.13
N LYS A 15 2.13 62.91 9.19
CA LYS A 15 2.99 63.22 8.03
C LYS A 15 3.89 62.01 7.79
N LEU A 16 3.54 61.15 6.84
CA LEU A 16 4.36 59.98 6.46
C LEU A 16 5.63 60.44 5.73
N LYS A 17 6.79 60.03 6.23
CA LYS A 17 8.09 60.31 5.59
C LYS A 17 8.77 58.98 5.26
N PHE A 18 8.85 58.67 3.96
CA PHE A 18 9.52 57.47 3.47
C PHE A 18 11.03 57.69 3.44
N THR A 19 11.79 56.77 4.02
CA THR A 19 13.23 56.69 3.83
C THR A 19 13.50 55.51 2.90
N LYS A 20 14.33 55.73 1.86
CA LYS A 20 14.53 54.80 0.74
C LYS A 20 15.15 53.44 1.13
N GLU A 21 15.57 53.23 2.38
CA GLU A 21 16.53 52.16 2.70
C GLU A 21 16.03 51.01 3.58
N ARG A 22 14.90 51.08 4.29
CA ARG A 22 14.35 49.91 5.02
C ARG A 22 12.83 49.97 5.13
N SER A 23 12.19 48.80 5.15
CA SER A 23 10.77 48.55 5.46
C SER A 23 10.42 48.90 6.93
N SER A 24 10.77 50.09 7.37
CA SER A 24 10.43 50.64 8.68
C SER A 24 9.52 51.86 8.52
N PHE A 25 8.32 51.78 9.07
CA PHE A 25 7.43 52.94 9.19
C PHE A 25 7.87 53.78 10.40
N ASN A 26 8.15 55.07 10.18
CA ASN A 26 8.32 56.01 11.29
C ASN A 26 7.02 56.76 11.53
N LEU A 27 6.39 56.48 12.66
CA LEU A 27 5.17 57.15 13.11
C LEU A 27 5.57 58.36 13.97
N THR A 28 5.60 59.56 13.38
CA THR A 28 5.83 60.81 14.12
C THR A 28 4.50 61.45 14.53
N SER A 29 4.09 61.25 15.78
CA SER A 29 2.98 62.00 16.39
C SER A 29 3.41 63.47 16.60
N LYS A 30 2.56 64.41 16.19
CA LYS A 30 2.84 65.85 16.27
C LYS A 30 2.61 66.45 17.67
N LYS A 31 2.05 65.68 18.62
CA LYS A 31 1.65 66.21 19.94
C LYS A 31 2.61 65.94 21.09
N GLU A 32 3.60 65.04 20.97
CA GLU A 32 4.61 64.86 22.03
C GLU A 32 5.98 64.51 21.44
N ARG A 33 7.05 65.08 22.01
CA ARG A 33 8.46 64.97 21.58
C ARG A 33 9.10 63.59 21.78
N ASN A 34 8.33 62.50 21.70
CA ASN A 34 8.87 61.14 21.79
C ASN A 34 8.72 60.40 20.45
N THR A 35 9.81 60.34 19.70
CA THR A 35 9.96 59.43 18.56
C THR A 35 10.07 57.99 19.06
N SER A 36 8.95 57.27 19.14
CA SER A 36 8.98 55.82 19.33
C SER A 36 9.13 55.14 17.97
N ASN A 37 10.30 54.56 17.68
CA ASN A 37 10.47 53.71 16.50
C ASN A 37 9.78 52.37 16.76
N LYS A 38 8.54 52.21 16.30
CA LYS A 38 7.85 50.91 16.30
C LYS A 38 8.03 50.30 14.91
N SER A 39 8.78 49.21 14.80
CA SER A 39 8.86 48.44 13.56
C SER A 39 7.60 47.58 13.42
N ILE A 40 6.87 47.77 12.32
CA ILE A 40 5.77 46.88 11.94
C ILE A 40 6.41 45.65 11.30
N LYS A 41 6.37 44.51 11.98
CA LYS A 41 7.03 43.27 11.54
C LYS A 41 6.26 42.52 10.43
N SER A 42 4.98 42.83 10.25
CA SER A 42 4.15 42.21 9.20
C SER A 42 2.95 43.08 8.84
N ILE A 43 2.61 43.14 7.55
CA ILE A 43 1.37 43.71 7.04
C ILE A 43 0.68 42.63 6.22
N ASP A 44 -0.55 42.27 6.59
CA ASP A 44 -1.47 41.49 5.77
C ASP A 44 -2.52 42.46 5.22
N PHE A 45 -2.70 42.43 3.92
CA PHE A 45 -3.60 43.34 3.22
C PHE A 45 -4.45 42.56 2.25
N ASP A 46 -5.75 42.49 2.53
CA ASP A 46 -6.75 41.77 1.75
C ASP A 46 -7.79 42.75 1.18
N VAL A 47 -7.88 42.83 -0.15
CA VAL A 47 -8.96 43.54 -0.85
C VAL A 47 -9.83 42.51 -1.54
N TYR A 48 -11.05 42.37 -1.02
CA TYR A 48 -12.12 41.60 -1.63
C TYR A 48 -13.20 42.55 -2.13
N MET A 49 -13.40 42.61 -3.45
CA MET A 49 -14.44 43.45 -4.03
C MET A 49 -15.55 42.58 -4.62
N ASP A 50 -16.70 42.60 -3.96
CA ASP A 50 -17.92 41.92 -4.40
C ASP A 50 -18.55 42.63 -5.62
N LYS A 51 -19.55 41.99 -6.25
CA LYS A 51 -20.24 42.44 -7.45
C LYS A 51 -21.01 43.77 -7.28
N ASN A 52 -21.44 44.08 -6.05
CA ASN A 52 -22.40 45.16 -5.80
C ASN A 52 -21.81 46.38 -5.08
N THR A 53 -20.50 46.39 -4.79
CA THR A 53 -19.85 47.52 -4.10
C THR A 53 -19.31 48.52 -5.12
N GLU A 54 -20.05 49.61 -5.34
CA GLU A 54 -19.48 50.83 -5.93
C GLU A 54 -18.55 51.50 -4.91
N PHE A 55 -17.34 51.81 -5.36
CA PHE A 55 -16.28 52.38 -4.53
C PHE A 55 -16.49 53.89 -4.32
N ASN A 56 -17.47 54.28 -3.50
CA ASN A 56 -17.66 55.69 -3.11
C ASN A 56 -16.84 56.09 -1.85
N VAL A 57 -16.10 55.16 -1.24
CA VAL A 57 -15.46 55.36 0.07
C VAL A 57 -14.13 56.14 0.01
N PHE A 58 -13.51 56.31 -1.16
CA PHE A 58 -12.29 57.12 -1.30
C PHE A 58 -12.52 58.61 -1.58
N GLY A 59 -13.75 59.11 -1.48
CA GLY A 59 -14.06 60.55 -1.59
C GLY A 59 -13.39 61.45 -0.54
N LEU A 60 -12.71 60.87 0.47
CA LEU A 60 -12.05 61.61 1.57
C LEU A 60 -10.52 61.62 1.51
N ILE A 61 -9.88 60.94 0.56
CA ILE A 61 -8.46 61.20 0.26
C ILE A 61 -8.42 62.41 -0.66
N ILE A 62 -8.46 63.61 -0.08
CA ILE A 62 -8.17 64.84 -0.80
C ILE A 62 -6.73 64.70 -1.30
N PRO A 63 -6.48 64.63 -2.62
CA PRO A 63 -5.12 64.72 -3.12
C PRO A 63 -4.60 66.08 -2.66
N ASN A 64 -3.49 66.09 -1.94
CA ASN A 64 -2.80 67.35 -1.72
C ASN A 64 -2.34 67.81 -3.11
N ASP A 65 -3.08 68.77 -3.69
CA ASP A 65 -3.08 69.23 -5.09
C ASP A 65 -1.71 69.69 -5.63
N LYS A 66 -0.63 69.56 -4.86
CA LYS A 66 0.74 69.79 -5.29
C LYS A 66 1.49 68.56 -5.80
N LEU A 67 0.97 67.33 -5.64
CA LEU A 67 1.59 66.13 -6.24
C LEU A 67 0.93 65.65 -7.53
N CYS A 68 -0.32 66.02 -7.80
CA CYS A 68 -1.06 65.57 -8.99
C CYS A 68 -1.17 66.62 -10.11
N SER A 69 -0.90 67.90 -9.85
CA SER A 69 -1.02 68.98 -10.85
C SER A 69 0.21 69.17 -11.77
N GLN A 70 1.19 68.26 -11.72
CA GLN A 70 2.33 68.23 -12.67
C GLN A 70 2.31 67.06 -13.66
N ILE A 71 1.22 66.28 -13.75
CA ILE A 71 1.15 65.10 -14.64
C ILE A 71 0.16 65.28 -15.81
N ASP A 72 -0.68 66.31 -15.82
CA ASP A 72 -1.55 66.58 -16.97
C ASP A 72 -0.86 67.51 -17.97
N ASN A 73 -0.15 66.89 -18.94
CA ASN A 73 -0.03 67.29 -20.36
C ASN A 73 1.28 66.92 -21.07
N ASN A 74 2.11 66.02 -20.52
CA ASN A 74 3.15 65.35 -21.32
C ASN A 74 2.95 63.83 -21.32
N GLN A 75 1.97 63.40 -22.11
CA GLN A 75 1.75 62.00 -22.49
C GLN A 75 2.89 61.52 -23.41
N ASN A 76 4.03 61.16 -22.81
CA ASN A 76 5.04 60.27 -23.42
C ASN A 76 6.05 59.71 -22.41
N MET A 77 5.75 59.73 -21.11
CA MET A 77 6.55 59.00 -20.13
C MET A 77 6.11 57.53 -20.13
N GLU A 78 7.01 56.63 -20.50
CA GLU A 78 6.97 55.18 -20.23
C GLU A 78 6.95 54.93 -18.70
N GLY A 79 5.89 55.38 -18.02
CA GLY A 79 5.74 55.28 -16.58
C GLY A 79 5.64 53.81 -16.16
N GLN A 80 6.68 53.30 -15.52
CA GLN A 80 6.71 51.98 -14.91
C GLN A 80 6.28 52.08 -13.44
N TYR A 81 5.20 51.38 -13.07
CA TYR A 81 4.70 51.31 -11.70
C TYR A 81 5.37 50.17 -10.93
N TYR A 82 5.34 50.22 -9.59
CA TYR A 82 5.96 49.21 -8.71
C TYR A 82 4.95 48.65 -7.71
N ILE A 83 5.02 47.34 -7.46
CA ILE A 83 4.35 46.61 -6.38
C ILE A 83 5.46 46.01 -5.52
N SER A 84 5.75 46.70 -4.42
CA SER A 84 6.66 46.27 -3.36
C SER A 84 6.00 46.37 -1.98
N THR A 85 4.92 47.16 -1.85
CA THR A 85 4.17 47.35 -0.61
C THR A 85 2.65 47.27 -0.82
N PRO A 86 1.86 46.97 0.22
CA PRO A 86 0.40 46.94 0.11
C PRO A 86 -0.23 48.27 -0.29
N LEU A 87 0.40 49.37 0.13
CA LEU A 87 -0.06 50.73 -0.19
C LEU A 87 0.03 51.02 -1.69
N GLU A 88 1.08 50.53 -2.35
CA GLU A 88 1.23 50.63 -3.80
C GLU A 88 0.17 49.81 -4.53
N LEU A 89 -0.14 48.59 -4.05
CA LEU A 89 -1.18 47.75 -4.64
C LEU A 89 -2.57 48.42 -4.58
N LEU A 90 -2.88 49.07 -3.46
CA LEU A 90 -4.06 49.92 -3.28
C LEU A 90 -4.08 51.09 -4.25
N PHE A 91 -2.98 51.85 -4.29
CA PHE A 91 -2.85 53.02 -5.13
C PHE A 91 -3.07 52.66 -6.60
N LEU A 92 -2.44 51.58 -7.09
CA LEU A 92 -2.61 51.09 -8.46
C LEU A 92 -4.04 50.65 -8.78
N SER A 93 -4.75 50.09 -7.80
CA SER A 93 -6.17 49.78 -7.95
C SER A 93 -7.02 51.04 -8.02
N TYR A 94 -6.74 52.05 -7.20
CA TYR A 94 -7.43 53.33 -7.16
C TYR A 94 -7.27 54.13 -8.46
N ILE A 95 -6.03 54.24 -8.97
CA ILE A 95 -5.76 54.94 -10.25
C ILE A 95 -6.09 54.11 -11.50
N LYS A 96 -6.80 52.98 -11.33
CA LYS A 96 -7.23 52.06 -12.40
C LYS A 96 -6.08 51.50 -13.25
N VAL A 97 -4.86 51.44 -12.71
CA VAL A 97 -3.77 50.67 -13.31
C VAL A 97 -4.06 49.17 -13.17
N ILE A 98 -4.62 48.77 -12.03
CA ILE A 98 -5.21 47.46 -11.79
C ILE A 98 -6.72 47.61 -11.74
N SER A 99 -7.46 46.84 -12.52
CA SER A 99 -8.93 46.88 -12.56
C SER A 99 -9.52 45.47 -12.57
N LYS A 100 -10.85 45.33 -12.43
CA LYS A 100 -11.51 44.02 -12.50
C LYS A 100 -11.38 43.42 -13.91
N PHE A 101 -11.04 42.13 -13.98
CA PHE A 101 -10.96 41.38 -15.24
C PHE A 101 -12.31 41.34 -15.98
N ASN A 102 -13.38 41.05 -15.23
CA ASN A 102 -14.77 41.03 -15.71
C ASN A 102 -15.70 41.36 -14.52
N PRO A 103 -16.74 42.19 -14.72
CA PRO A 103 -17.66 42.60 -13.66
C PRO A 103 -18.34 41.42 -12.92
N CYS A 104 -18.43 40.25 -13.55
CA CYS A 104 -19.03 39.04 -12.98
C CYS A 104 -18.11 38.25 -12.04
N TYR A 105 -16.84 38.61 -11.87
CA TYR A 105 -15.90 37.94 -10.97
C TYR A 105 -15.44 38.86 -9.84
N ASN A 106 -15.28 38.28 -8.65
CA ASN A 106 -14.74 39.00 -7.50
C ASN A 106 -13.24 39.21 -7.70
N LEU A 107 -12.81 40.46 -7.51
CA LEU A 107 -11.40 40.82 -7.49
C LEU A 107 -10.85 40.46 -6.11
N ASN A 108 -9.74 39.73 -6.11
CA ASN A 108 -9.03 39.34 -4.90
C ASN A 108 -7.56 39.76 -5.06
N LEU A 109 -7.16 40.74 -4.27
CA LEU A 109 -5.79 41.21 -4.18
C LEU A 109 -5.34 41.02 -2.73
N ARG A 110 -4.32 40.19 -2.53
CA ARG A 110 -3.69 39.96 -1.23
C ARG A 110 -2.20 40.19 -1.34
N LEU A 111 -1.64 41.02 -0.46
CA LEU A 111 -0.20 41.15 -0.30
C LEU A 111 0.16 40.98 1.17
N PHE A 112 0.92 39.93 1.44
CA PHE A 112 1.43 39.59 2.75
C PHE A 112 2.95 39.82 2.77
N ILE A 113 3.44 40.65 3.68
CA ILE A 113 4.89 40.89 3.82
C ILE A 113 5.33 40.54 5.24
N LYS A 114 6.25 39.57 5.34
CA LYS A 114 6.98 39.22 6.56
C LYS A 114 8.47 39.15 6.23
N GLU A 115 9.35 39.47 7.19
CA GLU A 115 10.82 39.65 7.01
C GLU A 115 11.50 38.66 6.03
N GLU A 116 11.07 37.39 6.00
CA GLU A 116 11.61 36.34 5.11
C GLU A 116 10.54 35.65 4.24
N ASN A 117 9.30 36.15 4.19
CA ASN A 117 8.20 35.56 3.44
C ASN A 117 7.25 36.65 2.94
N SER A 118 7.54 37.21 1.77
CA SER A 118 6.65 38.09 1.04
C SER A 118 5.83 37.30 0.01
N GLU A 119 4.51 37.44 0.04
CA GLU A 119 3.56 36.73 -0.82
C GLU A 119 2.54 37.69 -1.45
N LEU A 120 2.47 37.71 -2.78
CA LEU A 120 1.45 38.41 -3.56
C LEU A 120 0.51 37.40 -4.19
N THR A 121 -0.78 37.52 -3.89
CA THR A 121 -1.85 36.82 -4.60
C THR A 121 -2.73 37.84 -5.32
N ALA A 122 -2.87 37.73 -6.63
CA ALA A 122 -3.77 38.56 -7.42
C ALA A 122 -4.66 37.69 -8.31
N LYS A 123 -5.99 37.84 -8.18
CA LYS A 123 -6.98 37.06 -8.93
C LYS A 123 -8.00 37.93 -9.65
N ASN A 124 -8.32 37.58 -10.89
CA ASN A 124 -9.33 38.23 -11.73
C ASN A 124 -9.07 39.73 -11.97
N ILE A 125 -7.86 40.09 -12.38
CA ILE A 125 -7.47 41.49 -12.61
C ILE A 125 -7.05 41.79 -14.05
N ASN A 126 -7.28 43.03 -14.48
CA ASN A 126 -6.74 43.63 -15.70
C ASN A 126 -5.65 44.64 -15.30
N ILE A 127 -4.49 44.58 -15.96
CA ILE A 127 -3.37 45.50 -15.76
C ILE A 127 -3.23 46.39 -16.99
N CYS A 128 -3.54 47.67 -16.85
CA CYS A 128 -3.66 48.63 -17.96
C CYS A 128 -2.39 49.46 -18.22
N ARG A 129 -1.36 49.32 -17.38
CA ARG A 129 -0.06 50.02 -17.51
C ARG A 129 1.09 49.09 -17.14
N ASN A 130 2.32 49.47 -17.47
CA ASN A 130 3.53 48.74 -17.07
C ASN A 130 3.66 48.64 -15.54
N VAL A 131 3.78 47.44 -15.00
CA VAL A 131 3.86 47.16 -13.55
C VAL A 131 5.07 46.31 -13.25
N SER A 132 5.77 46.60 -12.15
CA SER A 132 6.93 45.83 -11.68
C SER A 132 6.70 45.26 -10.31
N ILE A 133 6.88 43.95 -10.14
CA ILE A 133 6.78 43.28 -8.85
C ILE A 133 8.19 43.11 -8.29
N ASN A 134 8.49 43.74 -7.15
CA ASN A 134 9.83 43.80 -6.58
C ASN A 134 9.87 43.36 -5.11
N GLY A 135 10.83 42.51 -4.75
CA GLY A 135 11.05 42.05 -3.38
C GLY A 135 10.03 41.01 -2.88
N ILE A 136 9.26 40.40 -3.78
CA ILE A 136 8.23 39.42 -3.45
C ILE A 136 8.72 38.00 -3.73
N GLN A 137 8.77 37.15 -2.70
CA GLN A 137 9.28 35.80 -2.82
C GLN A 137 8.24 34.81 -3.37
N LYS A 138 6.96 34.97 -3.06
CA LYS A 138 5.87 34.10 -3.54
C LYS A 138 4.87 34.92 -4.33
N ILE A 139 4.65 34.57 -5.59
CA ILE A 139 3.77 35.31 -6.50
C ILE A 139 2.75 34.34 -7.08
N LEU A 140 1.46 34.58 -6.84
CA LEU A 140 0.34 33.83 -7.39
C LEU A 140 -0.57 34.78 -8.17
N LEU A 141 -0.54 34.66 -9.49
CA LEU A 141 -1.39 35.44 -10.40
C LEU A 141 -2.40 34.47 -11.05
N THR A 142 -3.69 34.68 -10.82
CA THR A 142 -4.76 33.86 -11.42
C THR A 142 -5.70 34.75 -12.25
N ARG A 143 -5.94 34.43 -13.52
CA ARG A 143 -6.82 35.21 -14.43
C ARG A 143 -6.41 36.69 -14.49
N VAL A 144 -5.12 36.93 -14.68
CA VAL A 144 -4.55 38.27 -14.85
C VAL A 144 -4.37 38.55 -16.33
N ARG A 145 -5.01 39.59 -16.84
CA ARG A 145 -4.86 40.04 -18.23
C ARG A 145 -4.12 41.37 -18.27
N ILE A 146 -3.06 41.42 -19.05
CA ILE A 146 -2.28 42.63 -19.27
C ILE A 146 -2.78 43.26 -20.57
N ALA A 147 -3.04 44.57 -20.54
CA ALA A 147 -3.46 45.31 -21.72
C ALA A 147 -2.39 45.25 -22.81
N ASP A 148 -2.82 45.40 -24.06
CA ASP A 148 -1.91 45.40 -25.20
C ASP A 148 -0.81 46.46 -25.02
N ASP A 149 0.40 46.11 -25.42
CA ASP A 149 1.62 46.91 -25.25
C ASP A 149 2.11 47.16 -23.82
N GLN A 150 1.40 46.68 -22.81
CA GLN A 150 1.86 46.76 -21.42
C GLN A 150 2.60 45.50 -20.99
N VAL A 151 3.41 45.63 -19.95
CA VAL A 151 4.27 44.56 -19.43
C VAL A 151 4.21 44.49 -17.92
N VAL A 152 4.10 43.27 -17.38
CA VAL A 152 4.35 42.99 -15.97
C VAL A 152 5.75 42.43 -15.78
N LYS A 153 6.60 43.15 -15.05
CA LYS A 153 8.00 42.78 -14.81
C LYS A 153 8.21 42.28 -13.39
N ILE A 154 8.59 41.03 -13.19
CA ILE A 154 9.10 40.55 -11.91
C ILE A 154 10.60 40.90 -11.87
N THR A 155 11.06 41.67 -10.88
CA THR A 155 12.43 42.20 -10.87
C THR A 155 13.36 41.47 -9.92
N SER A 156 12.83 40.81 -8.89
CA SER A 156 13.61 40.10 -7.88
C SER A 156 13.57 38.59 -8.10
N GLU A 157 14.55 37.88 -7.54
CA GLU A 157 14.46 36.44 -7.34
C GLU A 157 13.19 36.09 -6.55
N TYR A 158 12.59 34.97 -6.94
CA TYR A 158 11.38 34.44 -6.33
C TYR A 158 11.63 33.01 -5.84
N ASN A 159 10.98 32.64 -4.75
CA ASN A 159 10.93 31.28 -4.22
C ASN A 159 9.76 30.49 -4.84
N SER A 160 8.68 31.17 -5.23
CA SER A 160 7.54 30.56 -5.91
C SER A 160 6.85 31.56 -6.84
N LEU A 161 6.54 31.13 -8.05
CA LEU A 161 5.79 31.88 -9.06
C LEU A 161 4.73 30.96 -9.65
N ILE A 162 3.47 31.37 -9.64
CA ILE A 162 2.35 30.69 -10.26
C ILE A 162 1.59 31.70 -11.13
N LEU A 163 1.43 31.40 -12.42
CA LEU A 163 0.63 32.14 -13.39
C LEU A 163 -0.45 31.19 -13.93
N GLU A 164 -1.70 31.42 -13.58
CA GLU A 164 -2.81 30.54 -13.91
C GLU A 164 -3.87 31.33 -14.72
N TYR A 165 -4.22 30.89 -15.93
CA TYR A 165 -5.14 31.61 -16.84
C TYR A 165 -4.73 33.07 -17.13
N CYS A 166 -3.42 33.34 -17.15
CA CYS A 166 -2.89 34.69 -17.41
C CYS A 166 -2.76 34.98 -18.91
N THR A 167 -2.93 36.25 -19.29
CA THR A 167 -2.75 36.72 -20.67
C THR A 167 -1.96 38.02 -20.74
N GLY A 168 -1.18 38.19 -21.82
CA GLY A 168 -0.37 39.38 -22.09
C GLY A 168 1.13 39.21 -21.79
N ARG A 169 1.89 40.32 -21.70
CA ARG A 169 3.37 40.30 -21.69
C ARG A 169 3.96 40.30 -20.28
N PHE A 170 4.77 39.30 -19.96
CA PHE A 170 5.44 39.15 -18.66
C PHE A 170 6.96 39.12 -18.82
N ILE A 171 7.71 39.89 -18.02
CA ILE A 171 9.16 39.72 -17.88
C ILE A 171 9.39 38.97 -16.57
N VAL A 172 9.90 37.75 -16.66
CA VAL A 172 10.17 36.89 -15.50
C VAL A 172 11.68 36.65 -15.41
N PRO A 173 12.33 36.87 -14.24
CA PRO A 173 13.74 36.59 -14.05
C PRO A 173 14.06 35.15 -14.42
N GLY A 174 15.12 34.97 -15.20
CA GLY A 174 15.55 33.66 -15.68
C GLY A 174 14.68 33.05 -16.78
N ILE A 175 13.70 33.76 -17.35
CA ILE A 175 12.90 33.27 -18.49
C ILE A 175 12.87 34.32 -19.61
N GLN A 176 13.29 33.94 -20.81
CA GLN A 176 13.37 34.81 -21.98
C GLN A 176 12.72 34.15 -23.20
N VAL A 177 12.24 34.93 -24.18
CA VAL A 177 11.63 34.38 -25.41
C VAL A 177 12.38 34.91 -26.64
N GLY A 178 13.22 34.08 -27.25
CA GLY A 178 14.06 34.46 -28.38
C GLY A 178 14.94 35.67 -28.05
N VAL A 179 14.81 36.73 -28.85
CA VAL A 179 15.47 38.04 -28.61
C VAL A 179 14.63 38.96 -27.71
N LYS A 180 13.37 38.60 -27.45
CA LYS A 180 12.43 39.42 -26.67
C LYS A 180 12.69 39.19 -25.17
N LYS A 181 12.69 40.29 -24.42
CA LYS A 181 12.88 40.28 -22.95
C LYS A 181 11.64 39.82 -22.18
N TYR A 182 10.50 39.61 -22.84
CA TYR A 182 9.22 39.24 -22.24
C TYR A 182 8.64 37.99 -22.88
N ILE A 183 7.84 37.26 -22.10
CA ILE A 183 7.01 36.13 -22.48
C ILE A 183 5.62 36.67 -22.82
N ASN A 184 5.09 36.35 -24.00
CA ASN A 184 3.72 36.71 -24.37
C ASN A 184 2.78 35.53 -24.14
N LEU A 185 1.93 35.62 -23.12
CA LEU A 185 0.99 34.54 -22.76
C LEU A 185 -0.32 34.71 -23.53
N GLN A 186 -0.56 33.82 -24.50
CA GLN A 186 -1.83 33.75 -25.23
C GLN A 186 -2.70 32.65 -24.62
N ASN A 187 -3.53 33.04 -23.64
CA ASN A 187 -4.49 32.15 -22.97
C ASN A 187 -3.84 30.95 -22.25
N THR A 188 -2.75 31.20 -21.54
CA THR A 188 -1.98 30.19 -20.81
C THR A 188 -2.79 29.61 -19.67
N THR A 189 -2.97 28.28 -19.63
CA THR A 189 -3.71 27.67 -18.51
C THR A 189 -2.90 27.67 -17.22
N PHE A 190 -1.61 27.27 -17.25
CA PHE A 190 -0.80 27.22 -16.03
C PHE A 190 0.73 27.28 -16.28
N ILE A 191 1.43 28.14 -15.53
CA ILE A 191 2.89 28.13 -15.37
C ILE A 191 3.20 28.18 -13.88
N GLN A 192 4.11 27.34 -13.41
CA GLN A 192 4.63 27.35 -12.05
C GLN A 192 6.14 27.18 -12.05
N PHE A 193 6.82 27.96 -11.22
CA PHE A 193 8.21 27.77 -10.84
C PHE A 193 8.30 27.83 -9.32
N TYR A 194 9.02 26.91 -8.70
CA TYR A 194 9.32 27.00 -7.28
C TYR A 194 10.74 26.54 -6.99
N ARG A 195 11.38 27.23 -6.07
CA ARG A 195 12.75 26.98 -5.63
C ARG A 195 12.76 25.77 -4.70
N ILE A 196 13.64 24.82 -4.96
CA ILE A 196 13.85 23.62 -4.13
C ILE A 196 15.07 23.86 -3.24
N GLU A 197 16.18 24.28 -3.85
CA GLU A 197 17.47 24.53 -3.19
C GLU A 197 18.02 25.87 -3.68
N GLU A 198 19.18 26.29 -3.17
CA GLU A 198 19.85 27.50 -3.66
C GLU A 198 20.08 27.39 -5.17
N ASP A 199 19.39 28.26 -5.92
CA ASP A 199 19.41 28.39 -7.39
C ASP A 199 18.89 27.18 -8.19
N ILE A 200 18.26 26.21 -7.52
CA ILE A 200 17.66 25.04 -8.15
C ILE A 200 16.14 25.14 -8.09
N TYR A 201 15.50 25.04 -9.25
CA TYR A 201 14.05 25.20 -9.39
C TYR A 201 13.40 23.93 -9.95
N SER A 202 12.11 23.77 -9.64
CA SER A 202 11.20 22.92 -10.39
C SER A 202 10.20 23.78 -11.14
N CYS A 203 9.82 23.36 -12.34
CA CYS A 203 8.84 24.07 -13.15
C CYS A 203 7.74 23.13 -13.67
N LYS A 204 6.50 23.63 -13.68
CA LYS A 204 5.35 23.00 -14.31
C LYS A 204 4.70 23.97 -15.29
N MET A 205 4.36 23.49 -16.47
CA MET A 205 3.76 24.24 -17.56
C MET A 205 2.64 23.40 -18.17
N THR A 206 1.42 23.93 -18.23
CA THR A 206 0.27 23.24 -18.82
C THR A 206 -0.40 24.14 -19.84
N GLY A 207 -0.81 23.59 -20.97
CA GLY A 207 -1.62 24.25 -21.98
C GLY A 207 -1.00 25.52 -22.55
N ILE A 208 0.30 25.50 -22.81
CA ILE A 208 1.02 26.69 -23.29
C ILE A 208 1.33 26.55 -24.78
N ASN A 209 1.13 27.63 -25.53
CA ASN A 209 1.52 27.73 -26.93
C ASN A 209 2.57 28.84 -27.08
N PHE A 210 3.79 28.48 -27.47
CA PHE A 210 4.86 29.44 -27.72
C PHE A 210 5.18 29.50 -29.22
N GLU A 211 4.98 30.69 -29.80
CA GLU A 211 5.34 30.98 -31.20
C GLU A 211 6.84 31.23 -31.39
N ASP A 212 7.59 31.44 -30.30
CA ASP A 212 9.00 31.77 -30.29
C ASP A 212 9.74 30.86 -29.28
N LYS A 213 11.05 30.70 -29.45
CA LYS A 213 11.92 29.92 -28.56
C LYS A 213 11.89 30.42 -27.12
N LEU A 214 11.54 29.60 -26.13
CA LEU A 214 11.65 29.92 -24.70
C LEU A 214 13.04 29.54 -24.17
N LEU A 215 13.70 30.43 -23.43
CA LEU A 215 14.99 30.19 -22.76
C LEU A 215 14.79 30.30 -21.26
N VAL A 216 15.02 29.20 -20.54
CA VAL A 216 15.02 29.13 -19.08
C VAL A 216 16.46 29.09 -18.59
N SER A 217 16.88 30.18 -17.96
CA SER A 217 18.19 30.36 -17.33
C SER A 217 18.22 29.99 -15.85
N HIS A 218 17.21 29.28 -15.35
CA HIS A 218 17.26 28.64 -14.03
C HIS A 218 17.89 27.25 -14.16
N LYS A 219 18.60 26.78 -13.12
CA LYS A 219 18.99 25.37 -13.04
C LYS A 219 17.77 24.56 -12.64
N ILE A 220 17.29 23.68 -13.52
CA ILE A 220 16.04 22.97 -13.29
C ILE A 220 16.32 21.55 -12.79
N ARG A 221 15.72 21.17 -11.66
CA ARG A 221 15.72 19.77 -11.21
C ARG A 221 14.63 18.98 -11.91
N ILE A 222 13.40 19.49 -11.91
CA ILE A 222 12.26 18.83 -12.56
C ILE A 222 11.54 19.84 -13.46
N ALA A 223 11.34 19.49 -14.73
CA ALA A 223 10.49 20.20 -15.66
C ALA A 223 9.30 19.32 -16.06
N GLN A 224 8.08 19.81 -15.89
CA GLN A 224 6.86 19.12 -16.28
C GLN A 224 6.06 19.96 -17.28
N LEU A 225 5.87 19.45 -18.49
CA LEU A 225 5.10 20.09 -19.55
C LEU A 225 3.90 19.21 -19.91
N GLU A 226 2.72 19.80 -19.95
CA GLU A 226 1.45 19.12 -20.25
C GLU A 226 0.68 19.86 -21.34
N ASN A 227 0.21 19.14 -22.36
CA ASN A 227 -0.63 19.67 -23.45
C ASN A 227 -0.07 20.97 -24.05
N SER A 228 1.24 21.07 -24.18
CA SER A 228 1.92 22.30 -24.61
C SER A 228 2.38 22.18 -26.06
N VAL A 229 2.28 23.27 -26.82
CA VAL A 229 2.74 23.35 -28.21
C VAL A 229 3.90 24.34 -28.25
N LEU A 230 5.10 23.82 -28.50
CA LEU A 230 6.31 24.62 -28.61
C LEU A 230 6.67 24.82 -30.09
N TYR A 231 7.46 25.85 -30.38
CA TYR A 231 7.97 26.16 -31.70
C TYR A 231 8.69 24.95 -32.36
N GLU A 232 8.51 24.75 -33.67
CA GLU A 232 8.84 23.51 -34.38
C GLU A 232 10.34 23.15 -34.34
N ASP A 233 11.24 24.13 -34.36
CA ASP A 233 12.69 23.89 -34.38
C ASP A 233 13.30 23.83 -32.98
N ILE A 234 13.10 24.87 -32.17
CA ILE A 234 13.63 24.98 -30.80
C ILE A 234 12.58 25.68 -29.95
N GLY A 235 11.76 24.88 -29.28
CA GLY A 235 10.66 25.34 -28.46
C GLY A 235 11.07 25.87 -27.09
N LEU A 236 11.97 25.16 -26.42
CA LEU A 236 12.41 25.45 -25.06
C LEU A 236 13.88 25.09 -24.86
N GLU A 237 14.65 25.97 -24.24
CA GLU A 237 16.06 25.75 -23.90
C GLU A 237 16.29 25.91 -22.39
N PHE A 238 16.87 24.89 -21.74
CA PHE A 238 17.35 24.99 -20.36
C PHE A 238 18.85 25.29 -20.36
N LYS A 239 19.20 26.56 -20.10
CA LYS A 239 20.58 27.07 -20.21
C LYS A 239 21.57 26.36 -19.27
N TYR A 240 21.14 26.04 -18.05
CA TYR A 240 21.98 25.44 -17.00
C TYR A 240 21.60 23.99 -16.67
N GLY A 241 20.97 23.29 -17.62
CA GLY A 241 20.60 21.89 -17.44
C GLY A 241 19.19 21.67 -16.88
N CYS A 242 18.69 20.47 -17.13
CA CYS A 242 17.49 19.91 -16.51
C CYS A 242 17.78 18.45 -16.10
N GLU A 243 17.58 18.08 -14.83
CA GLU A 243 17.86 16.70 -14.39
C GLU A 243 16.75 15.72 -14.80
N ILE A 244 15.48 16.12 -14.64
CA ILE A 244 14.30 15.29 -14.87
C ILE A 244 13.29 16.04 -15.73
N LEU A 245 12.92 15.46 -16.87
CA LEU A 245 11.99 16.04 -17.82
C LEU A 245 10.74 15.18 -17.97
N HIS A 246 9.55 15.73 -17.70
CA HIS A 246 8.25 15.09 -17.88
C HIS A 246 7.48 15.80 -18.98
N LEU A 247 7.09 15.07 -20.04
CA LEU A 247 6.34 15.60 -21.17
C LEU A 247 5.07 14.80 -21.40
N PHE A 248 3.92 15.46 -21.26
CA PHE A 248 2.59 14.88 -21.48
C PHE A 248 1.96 15.57 -22.69
N ASP A 249 1.76 14.83 -23.80
CA ASP A 249 1.22 15.35 -25.07
C ASP A 249 1.79 16.72 -25.48
N THR A 250 3.12 16.87 -25.40
CA THR A 250 3.82 18.13 -25.67
C THR A 250 4.48 18.11 -27.04
N LYS A 251 4.13 19.06 -27.90
CA LYS A 251 4.70 19.20 -29.26
C LYS A 251 5.89 20.16 -29.26
N GLY A 252 6.85 19.94 -30.15
CA GLY A 252 8.05 20.76 -30.31
C GLY A 252 9.26 20.27 -29.51
N VAL A 253 10.44 20.81 -29.82
CA VAL A 253 11.75 20.32 -29.36
C VAL A 253 12.25 21.09 -28.13
N ILE A 254 12.75 20.35 -27.13
CA ILE A 254 13.42 20.90 -25.94
C ILE A 254 14.92 20.61 -26.02
N ILE A 255 15.73 21.66 -25.92
CA ILE A 255 17.19 21.57 -25.92
C ILE A 255 17.71 21.86 -24.50
N SER A 256 18.75 21.17 -24.07
CA SER A 256 19.57 21.65 -22.96
C SER A 256 21.05 21.37 -23.29
N PRO A 257 21.85 22.42 -23.55
CA PRO A 257 23.21 22.25 -24.08
C PRO A 257 24.12 21.37 -23.19
N ASP A 258 23.90 21.39 -21.88
CA ASP A 258 24.66 20.64 -20.86
C ASP A 258 24.02 19.28 -20.50
N ASN A 259 23.25 18.69 -21.45
CA ASN A 259 22.40 17.51 -21.30
C ASN A 259 23.06 16.31 -20.56
N ASN A 260 22.80 16.20 -19.26
CA ASN A 260 22.91 14.95 -18.50
C ASN A 260 21.56 14.69 -17.83
N PHE A 261 20.53 14.44 -18.63
CA PHE A 261 19.23 14.05 -18.08
C PHE A 261 19.42 12.76 -17.27
N LYS A 262 19.09 12.82 -15.98
CA LYS A 262 18.98 11.60 -15.18
C LYS A 262 17.75 10.82 -15.63
N LYS A 263 16.67 11.52 -16.01
CA LYS A 263 15.40 10.90 -16.35
C LYS A 263 14.56 11.69 -17.35
N ILE A 264 13.96 11.01 -18.32
CA ILE A 264 12.94 11.58 -19.22
C ILE A 264 11.67 10.72 -19.14
N ILE A 265 10.51 11.37 -19.02
CA ILE A 265 9.19 10.75 -19.04
C ILE A 265 8.39 11.32 -20.22
N LEU A 266 7.92 10.45 -21.11
CA LEU A 266 7.12 10.78 -22.29
C LEU A 266 5.77 10.09 -22.16
N SER A 267 4.69 10.86 -22.11
CA SER A 267 3.37 10.31 -21.81
C SER A 267 2.28 10.88 -22.72
N SER A 268 1.25 10.07 -22.97
CA SER A 268 -0.01 10.50 -23.61
C SER A 268 0.11 11.00 -25.06
N TYR A 269 1.09 10.51 -25.83
CA TYR A 269 1.24 10.86 -27.25
C TYR A 269 0.39 9.96 -28.15
N TYR A 270 -0.68 10.47 -28.73
CA TYR A 270 -1.53 9.72 -29.67
C TYR A 270 -1.13 9.91 -31.14
N GLN A 271 -0.48 11.04 -31.45
CA GLN A 271 0.01 11.41 -32.78
C GLN A 271 1.39 12.05 -32.64
N ASN A 272 2.27 11.86 -33.63
CA ASN A 272 3.59 12.50 -33.71
C ASN A 272 4.48 12.28 -32.48
N PHE A 273 4.74 11.02 -32.13
CA PHE A 273 5.64 10.68 -31.02
C PHE A 273 7.05 11.28 -31.23
N PRO A 274 7.62 11.98 -30.23
CA PRO A 274 8.87 12.72 -30.38
C PRO A 274 10.11 11.82 -30.23
N VAL A 275 10.43 11.06 -31.28
CA VAL A 275 11.53 10.06 -31.30
C VAL A 275 12.89 10.65 -30.95
N TYR A 276 13.14 11.93 -31.28
CA TYR A 276 14.44 12.55 -31.09
C TYR A 276 14.88 12.61 -29.60
N TYR A 277 13.95 12.62 -28.63
CA TYR A 277 14.32 12.53 -27.20
C TYR A 277 15.01 11.22 -26.83
N LEU A 278 14.85 10.16 -27.63
CA LEU A 278 15.53 8.88 -27.40
C LEU A 278 17.00 8.91 -27.79
N SER A 279 17.41 9.92 -28.56
CA SER A 279 18.81 10.16 -28.95
C SER A 279 19.61 10.93 -27.89
N TYR A 280 18.95 11.44 -26.85
CA TYR A 280 19.64 12.18 -25.79
C TYR A 280 20.45 11.25 -24.88
N PRO A 281 21.58 11.72 -24.34
CA PRO A 281 22.29 11.01 -23.30
C PRO A 281 21.49 11.09 -22.00
N VAL A 282 20.67 10.07 -21.74
CA VAL A 282 19.82 9.98 -20.56
C VAL A 282 20.04 8.65 -19.87
N TYR A 283 19.97 8.62 -18.54
CA TYR A 283 20.12 7.39 -17.76
C TYR A 283 18.83 6.56 -17.70
N GLU A 284 17.67 7.18 -17.47
CA GLU A 284 16.36 6.53 -17.43
C GLU A 284 15.33 7.16 -18.39
N ILE A 285 14.68 6.34 -19.24
CA ILE A 285 13.53 6.76 -20.06
C ILE A 285 12.28 6.00 -19.65
N ILE A 286 11.17 6.74 -19.48
CA ILE A 286 9.83 6.20 -19.27
C ILE A 286 8.93 6.67 -20.42
N ILE A 287 8.24 5.76 -21.08
CA ILE A 287 7.23 6.05 -22.10
C ILE A 287 5.91 5.44 -21.65
N SER A 288 4.82 6.22 -21.54
CA SER A 288 3.53 5.69 -21.12
C SER A 288 2.34 6.19 -21.94
N SER A 289 1.34 5.33 -22.15
CA SER A 289 0.07 5.69 -22.81
C SER A 289 0.25 6.35 -24.20
N CYS A 290 1.17 5.83 -25.01
CA CYS A 290 1.51 6.39 -26.32
C CYS A 290 1.11 5.45 -27.48
N THR A 291 0.69 6.02 -28.61
CA THR A 291 0.52 5.33 -29.89
C THR A 291 1.60 5.79 -30.87
N ILE A 292 2.42 4.84 -31.34
CA ILE A 292 3.63 5.12 -32.11
C ILE A 292 3.53 4.40 -33.46
N ASN A 293 3.41 5.15 -34.54
CA ASN A 293 3.18 4.63 -35.89
C ASN A 293 4.38 4.88 -36.82
N HIS A 294 4.75 3.86 -37.61
CA HIS A 294 5.84 3.88 -38.58
C HIS A 294 7.21 4.37 -38.06
N GLN A 295 7.55 4.13 -36.79
CA GLN A 295 8.81 4.60 -36.18
C GLN A 295 9.61 3.46 -35.53
N ILE A 296 10.92 3.49 -35.68
CA ILE A 296 11.85 2.60 -34.97
C ILE A 296 12.40 3.38 -33.78
N LEU A 297 12.12 2.91 -32.56
CA LEU A 297 12.63 3.51 -31.34
C LEU A 297 13.96 2.87 -31.01
N ILE A 298 15.03 3.66 -31.10
CA ILE A 298 16.40 3.27 -30.75
C ILE A 298 16.82 4.11 -29.56
N PHE A 299 17.39 3.46 -28.55
CA PHE A 299 17.85 4.09 -27.32
C PHE A 299 19.37 4.20 -27.35
N THR A 300 19.92 5.28 -26.81
CA THR A 300 21.36 5.47 -26.66
C THR A 300 21.96 4.50 -25.63
N ASP A 301 23.25 4.22 -25.77
CA ASP A 301 24.02 3.36 -24.86
C ASP A 301 24.13 3.90 -23.41
N SER A 302 23.97 5.21 -23.24
CA SER A 302 23.81 5.87 -21.95
C SER A 302 22.52 5.47 -21.23
N THR A 303 21.50 5.03 -21.98
CA THR A 303 20.18 4.68 -21.42
C THR A 303 20.25 3.33 -20.71
N LYS A 304 20.46 3.38 -19.41
CA LYS A 304 20.61 2.23 -18.53
C LYS A 304 19.27 1.67 -18.05
N ARG A 305 18.21 2.49 -18.01
CA ARG A 305 16.88 2.07 -17.56
C ARG A 305 15.80 2.49 -18.55
N ILE A 306 14.99 1.54 -19.01
CA ILE A 306 13.92 1.77 -19.99
C ILE A 306 12.61 1.25 -19.41
N ARG A 307 11.56 2.07 -19.42
CA ARG A 307 10.22 1.64 -19.01
C ARG A 307 9.17 2.04 -20.03
N LEU A 308 8.33 1.10 -20.46
CA LEU A 308 7.26 1.29 -21.43
C LEU A 308 5.93 0.81 -20.82
N TYR A 309 4.92 1.67 -20.70
CA TYR A 309 3.64 1.34 -20.09
C TYR A 309 2.49 1.64 -21.05
N SER A 310 1.64 0.66 -21.36
CA SER A 310 0.47 0.87 -22.23
C SER A 310 0.81 1.50 -23.59
N VAL A 311 1.94 1.11 -24.19
CA VAL A 311 2.39 1.65 -25.49
C VAL A 311 1.84 0.79 -26.64
N GLN A 312 1.34 1.42 -27.69
CA GLN A 312 0.86 0.75 -28.89
C GLN A 312 1.75 1.10 -30.10
N LEU A 313 2.57 0.14 -30.54
CA LEU A 313 3.37 0.25 -31.76
C LEU A 313 2.55 -0.28 -32.96
N THR A 314 2.21 0.59 -33.90
CA THR A 314 1.41 0.26 -35.10
C THR A 314 2.24 0.27 -36.39
N GLY A 315 1.70 -0.30 -37.47
CA GLY A 315 2.37 -0.35 -38.76
C GLY A 315 3.69 -1.13 -38.74
N HIS A 316 4.77 -0.45 -39.14
CA HIS A 316 6.14 -0.98 -39.13
C HIS A 316 6.94 -0.60 -37.88
N SER A 317 6.31 0.03 -36.88
CA SER A 317 7.00 0.45 -35.66
C SER A 317 7.61 -0.71 -34.88
N MET A 318 8.79 -0.47 -34.31
CA MET A 318 9.45 -1.42 -33.40
C MET A 318 10.35 -0.71 -32.40
N VAL A 319 10.64 -1.39 -31.29
CA VAL A 319 11.66 -0.97 -30.32
C VAL A 319 12.90 -1.82 -30.53
N ALA A 320 14.06 -1.19 -30.69
CA ALA A 320 15.36 -1.82 -30.79
C ALA A 320 16.26 -1.38 -29.62
N ILE A 321 16.78 -2.36 -28.88
CA ILE A 321 17.72 -2.16 -27.76
C ILE A 321 18.90 -3.12 -27.99
N ASP A 322 20.05 -2.55 -28.32
CA ASP A 322 21.27 -3.25 -28.72
C ASP A 322 22.48 -2.94 -27.83
N HIS A 323 22.28 -2.18 -26.75
CA HIS A 323 23.27 -1.90 -25.70
C HIS A 323 22.87 -2.51 -24.35
N GLU A 324 23.78 -2.48 -23.38
CA GLU A 324 23.55 -3.08 -22.05
C GLU A 324 22.71 -2.14 -21.18
N CYS A 325 21.57 -2.64 -20.72
CA CYS A 325 20.67 -1.97 -19.78
C CYS A 325 20.68 -2.69 -18.44
N GLU A 326 20.51 -1.95 -17.34
CA GLU A 326 20.32 -2.53 -16.01
C GLU A 326 18.88 -3.00 -15.81
N LYS A 327 17.92 -2.25 -16.38
CA LYS A 327 16.49 -2.51 -16.22
C LYS A 327 15.74 -2.17 -17.49
N ILE A 328 14.90 -3.10 -17.95
CA ILE A 328 13.93 -2.88 -19.02
C ILE A 328 12.58 -3.35 -18.50
N ALA A 329 11.57 -2.48 -18.43
CA ALA A 329 10.25 -2.84 -17.92
C ALA A 329 9.17 -2.42 -18.91
N ILE A 330 8.56 -3.37 -19.60
CA ILE A 330 7.55 -3.16 -20.63
C ILE A 330 6.26 -3.80 -20.14
N TRP A 331 5.18 -3.04 -20.09
CA TRP A 331 3.90 -3.45 -19.50
C TRP A 331 2.74 -3.05 -20.40
N LYS A 332 1.71 -3.90 -20.46
CA LYS A 332 0.46 -3.66 -21.21
C LYS A 332 0.70 -3.15 -22.65
N THR A 333 1.80 -3.56 -23.28
CA THR A 333 2.30 -2.96 -24.52
C THR A 333 2.06 -3.90 -25.70
N THR A 334 1.74 -3.33 -26.86
CA THR A 334 1.53 -4.09 -28.11
C THR A 334 2.52 -3.62 -29.16
N GLY A 335 3.29 -4.54 -29.75
CA GLY A 335 4.31 -4.14 -30.72
C GLY A 335 5.39 -5.16 -31.01
N ARG A 336 6.40 -4.74 -31.78
CA ARG A 336 7.58 -5.54 -32.15
C ARG A 336 8.80 -5.05 -31.36
N PHE A 337 9.56 -5.98 -30.81
CA PHE A 337 10.73 -5.69 -29.96
C PHE A 337 11.93 -6.53 -30.39
N VAL A 338 13.07 -5.86 -30.52
CA VAL A 338 14.39 -6.45 -30.80
C VAL A 338 15.31 -6.06 -29.65
N ILE A 339 15.60 -7.00 -28.77
CA ILE A 339 16.39 -6.75 -27.55
C ILE A 339 17.60 -7.67 -27.57
N SER A 340 18.54 -7.34 -28.44
CA SER A 340 19.63 -8.22 -28.89
C SER A 340 20.54 -8.68 -27.75
N ASN A 341 20.71 -7.85 -26.73
CA ASN A 341 21.56 -8.15 -25.58
C ASN A 341 20.94 -9.06 -24.54
N ILE A 342 19.66 -9.39 -24.65
CA ILE A 342 19.01 -10.35 -23.74
C ILE A 342 18.56 -11.58 -24.53
N ILE A 343 18.15 -11.36 -25.78
CA ILE A 343 17.56 -12.36 -26.64
C ILE A 343 18.27 -12.38 -27.99
N LYS A 344 19.06 -13.43 -28.21
CA LYS A 344 19.78 -13.67 -29.45
C LYS A 344 18.94 -14.48 -30.44
N THR A 345 19.25 -14.32 -31.71
CA THR A 345 18.79 -15.17 -32.80
C THR A 345 19.96 -15.87 -33.49
N SER A 346 19.65 -16.84 -34.34
CA SER A 346 20.59 -17.28 -35.38
C SER A 346 21.13 -16.06 -36.15
N PRO A 347 22.44 -16.03 -36.48
CA PRO A 347 23.13 -14.87 -37.06
C PRO A 347 22.50 -14.34 -38.36
N LEU A 348 21.68 -15.13 -39.04
CA LEU A 348 21.06 -14.75 -40.32
C LEU A 348 19.78 -13.89 -40.19
N ARG A 349 19.17 -13.77 -39.01
CA ARG A 349 17.87 -13.10 -38.85
C ARG A 349 17.69 -12.50 -37.46
N GLN A 350 17.28 -11.23 -37.33
CA GLN A 350 16.98 -10.62 -36.03
C GLN A 350 15.79 -11.29 -35.30
N ALA A 351 15.90 -11.38 -33.97
CA ALA A 351 14.89 -11.89 -33.05
C ALA A 351 13.82 -10.82 -32.86
N ILE A 352 12.59 -11.12 -33.27
CA ILE A 352 11.47 -10.19 -33.10
C ILE A 352 10.49 -10.83 -32.12
N LEU A 353 10.45 -10.28 -30.91
CA LEU A 353 9.37 -10.54 -29.96
C LEU A 353 8.17 -9.72 -30.40
N ASN A 354 6.98 -10.32 -30.40
CA ASN A 354 5.75 -9.59 -30.65
C ASN A 354 4.92 -9.62 -29.36
N LEU A 355 4.78 -8.48 -28.70
CA LEU A 355 3.94 -8.34 -27.52
C LEU A 355 2.50 -8.04 -27.96
N ARG A 356 1.52 -8.64 -27.28
CA ARG A 356 0.08 -8.40 -27.50
C ARG A 356 -0.55 -8.06 -26.16
N ASN A 357 -0.54 -6.78 -25.79
CA ASN A 357 -0.79 -6.36 -24.41
C ASN A 357 0.11 -7.12 -23.42
N GLY A 358 1.37 -7.34 -23.82
CA GLY A 358 2.30 -8.21 -23.12
C GLY A 358 3.17 -7.49 -22.11
N VAL A 359 3.88 -8.29 -21.32
CA VAL A 359 4.88 -7.84 -20.34
C VAL A 359 6.26 -8.38 -20.72
N PHE A 360 7.27 -7.53 -20.63
CA PHE A 360 8.69 -7.90 -20.71
C PHE A 360 9.41 -7.17 -19.58
N ILE A 361 9.98 -7.89 -18.62
CA ILE A 361 10.77 -7.29 -17.55
C ILE A 361 12.14 -7.93 -17.54
N PHE A 362 13.18 -7.12 -17.64
CA PHE A 362 14.54 -7.49 -17.37
C PHE A 362 15.10 -6.64 -16.25
N GLY A 363 15.86 -7.26 -15.35
CA GLY A 363 16.60 -6.56 -14.31
C GLY A 363 17.89 -7.28 -13.98
N SER A 364 19.00 -6.55 -14.00
CA SER A 364 20.30 -6.99 -13.48
C SER A 364 20.45 -6.53 -12.02
N ASN A 365 20.66 -7.47 -11.11
CA ASN A 365 21.02 -7.15 -9.75
C ASN A 365 22.55 -7.01 -9.64
N PHE A 366 23.05 -5.77 -9.63
CA PHE A 366 24.48 -5.48 -9.53
C PHE A 366 25.16 -6.09 -8.31
N SER A 367 24.44 -6.22 -7.19
CA SER A 367 25.02 -6.77 -5.97
C SER A 367 25.32 -8.27 -6.05
N LYS A 368 24.68 -8.99 -6.98
CA LYS A 368 24.74 -10.47 -7.07
C LYS A 368 25.11 -10.99 -8.45
N THR A 369 25.40 -10.11 -9.41
CA THR A 369 25.60 -10.48 -10.85
C THR A 369 24.45 -11.33 -11.43
N GLN A 370 23.26 -11.30 -10.81
CA GLN A 370 22.11 -12.11 -11.20
C GLN A 370 21.16 -11.30 -12.07
N CYS A 371 20.85 -11.80 -13.25
CA CYS A 371 19.82 -11.21 -14.11
C CYS A 371 18.51 -12.01 -14.05
N SER A 372 17.40 -11.30 -14.09
CA SER A 372 16.05 -11.85 -14.15
C SER A 372 15.34 -11.40 -15.42
N LEU A 373 14.52 -12.29 -16.00
CA LEU A 373 13.73 -12.04 -17.19
C LEU A 373 12.31 -12.59 -17.01
N LEU A 374 11.29 -11.75 -17.18
CA LEU A 374 9.88 -12.13 -17.28
C LEU A 374 9.37 -11.84 -18.69
N LEU A 375 8.74 -12.84 -19.31
CA LEU A 375 8.00 -12.72 -20.56
C LEU A 375 6.54 -13.14 -20.33
N GLU A 376 5.59 -12.23 -20.56
CA GLU A 376 4.15 -12.49 -20.42
C GLU A 376 3.39 -12.10 -21.70
N HIS A 377 2.52 -12.97 -22.20
CA HIS A 377 1.72 -12.75 -23.42
C HIS A 377 2.58 -12.36 -24.65
N VAL A 378 3.78 -12.94 -24.75
CA VAL A 378 4.73 -12.73 -25.85
C VAL A 378 4.55 -13.77 -26.95
N VAL A 379 4.60 -13.36 -28.21
CA VAL A 379 4.60 -14.25 -29.38
C VAL A 379 5.99 -14.30 -30.02
N ILE A 380 6.59 -15.49 -30.02
CA ILE A 380 7.89 -15.79 -30.61
C ILE A 380 7.68 -16.49 -31.96
N LYS A 381 8.14 -15.84 -33.05
CA LYS A 381 7.92 -16.32 -34.42
C LYS A 381 9.11 -17.08 -35.03
N ARG A 382 10.29 -16.98 -34.41
CA ARG A 382 11.56 -17.52 -34.93
C ARG A 382 12.30 -18.27 -33.82
N ARG A 383 13.36 -18.99 -34.19
CA ARG A 383 14.28 -19.56 -33.20
C ARG A 383 14.92 -18.44 -32.40
N THR A 384 14.82 -18.54 -31.09
CA THR A 384 15.20 -17.49 -30.14
C THR A 384 15.99 -18.12 -29.01
N ILE A 385 17.07 -17.47 -28.58
CA ILE A 385 17.97 -17.96 -27.52
C ILE A 385 18.04 -16.88 -26.44
N VAL A 386 17.78 -17.24 -25.18
CA VAL A 386 18.02 -16.36 -24.03
C VAL A 386 19.53 -16.30 -23.75
N ARG A 387 20.09 -15.10 -23.51
CA ARG A 387 21.54 -14.90 -23.33
C ARG A 387 22.07 -15.57 -22.05
N GLU A 388 23.36 -15.89 -22.11
CA GLU A 388 24.27 -16.49 -21.12
C GLU A 388 24.46 -15.70 -19.80
N ASN A 389 23.42 -15.11 -19.21
CA ASN A 389 23.51 -14.48 -17.87
C ASN A 389 22.15 -14.37 -17.16
N VAL A 390 21.07 -14.91 -17.74
CA VAL A 390 19.74 -14.87 -17.13
C VAL A 390 19.60 -16.03 -16.14
N HIS A 391 19.65 -15.71 -14.86
CA HIS A 391 19.59 -16.68 -13.76
C HIS A 391 18.14 -17.04 -13.39
N VAL A 392 17.21 -16.08 -13.54
CA VAL A 392 15.79 -16.28 -13.25
C VAL A 392 14.97 -15.98 -14.50
N LEU A 393 14.24 -16.97 -15.01
CA LEU A 393 13.42 -16.84 -16.21
C LEU A 393 11.96 -17.24 -15.93
N ASN A 394 11.05 -16.30 -16.14
CA ASN A 394 9.61 -16.50 -16.02
C ASN A 394 8.93 -16.36 -17.39
N LEU A 395 8.22 -17.40 -17.82
CA LEU A 395 7.50 -17.46 -19.08
C LEU A 395 6.01 -17.70 -18.80
N ILE A 396 5.16 -16.72 -19.07
CA ILE A 396 3.72 -16.77 -18.78
C ILE A 396 2.92 -16.50 -20.07
N SER A 397 2.07 -17.44 -20.46
CA SER A 397 1.25 -17.32 -21.68
C SER A 397 2.05 -16.99 -22.96
N VAL A 398 3.30 -17.46 -23.05
CA VAL A 398 4.17 -17.25 -24.22
C VAL A 398 3.76 -18.21 -25.34
N VAL A 399 3.60 -17.68 -26.56
CA VAL A 399 3.22 -18.45 -27.76
C VAL A 399 4.39 -18.52 -28.73
N ILE A 400 4.97 -19.70 -28.87
CA ILE A 400 6.05 -20.00 -29.81
C ILE A 400 5.43 -20.65 -31.05
N ARG A 401 5.56 -20.00 -32.22
CA ARG A 401 4.95 -20.48 -33.47
C ARG A 401 5.55 -21.80 -33.96
N ARG A 402 4.82 -22.49 -34.85
CA ARG A 402 5.28 -23.73 -35.50
C ARG A 402 6.67 -23.53 -36.12
N ARG A 403 7.61 -24.45 -35.84
CA ARG A 403 9.04 -24.42 -36.22
C ARG A 403 9.93 -23.41 -35.46
N ALA A 404 9.36 -22.56 -34.61
CA ALA A 404 10.15 -21.75 -33.68
C ALA A 404 10.48 -22.56 -32.42
N VAL A 405 11.59 -22.21 -31.78
CA VAL A 405 12.05 -22.81 -30.52
C VAL A 405 12.60 -21.66 -29.66
N LEU A 406 12.19 -21.60 -28.40
CA LEU A 406 12.84 -20.77 -27.38
C LEU A 406 13.86 -21.65 -26.65
N LYS A 407 15.15 -21.43 -26.90
CA LYS A 407 16.23 -22.11 -26.21
C LYS A 407 16.65 -21.29 -24.99
N ILE A 408 16.73 -21.92 -23.84
CA ILE A 408 17.19 -21.33 -22.57
C ILE A 408 18.65 -21.75 -22.36
N ASN A 409 19.47 -20.82 -21.86
CA ASN A 409 20.89 -21.02 -21.59
C ASN A 409 21.14 -21.85 -20.33
N ASP A 410 22.39 -22.22 -20.12
CA ASP A 410 22.91 -23.00 -19.00
C ASP A 410 22.91 -22.26 -17.66
N ASP A 411 23.10 -20.93 -17.64
CA ASP A 411 23.13 -20.14 -16.39
C ASP A 411 21.77 -19.99 -15.70
N CYS A 412 20.68 -20.47 -16.30
CA CYS A 412 19.35 -20.36 -15.71
C CYS A 412 19.22 -21.27 -14.49
N GLU A 413 19.12 -20.66 -13.30
CA GLU A 413 18.96 -21.34 -12.01
C GLU A 413 17.48 -21.54 -11.62
N VAL A 414 16.59 -20.62 -12.03
CA VAL A 414 15.16 -20.64 -11.72
C VAL A 414 14.34 -20.46 -12.99
N LEU A 415 13.49 -21.43 -13.30
CA LEU A 415 12.64 -21.42 -14.50
C LEU A 415 11.17 -21.61 -14.14
N LEU A 416 10.32 -20.66 -14.51
CA LEU A 416 8.86 -20.75 -14.47
C LEU A 416 8.29 -20.78 -15.88
N ILE A 417 7.45 -21.77 -16.17
CA ILE A 417 6.69 -21.90 -17.41
C ILE A 417 5.22 -22.03 -17.05
N ASP A 418 4.39 -21.06 -17.41
CA ASP A 418 2.95 -21.07 -17.14
C ASP A 418 2.16 -20.84 -18.43
N SER A 419 1.25 -21.76 -18.77
CA SER A 419 0.26 -21.60 -19.84
C SER A 419 0.87 -21.29 -21.21
N CYS A 420 2.12 -21.69 -21.42
CA CYS A 420 2.86 -21.45 -22.66
C CYS A 420 2.45 -22.45 -23.76
N LYS A 421 2.57 -22.04 -25.03
CA LYS A 421 2.30 -22.89 -26.21
C LYS A 421 3.52 -22.93 -27.12
N GLY A 422 3.86 -24.10 -27.64
CA GLY A 422 4.99 -24.31 -28.56
C GLY A 422 6.20 -24.95 -27.89
N ASN A 423 7.38 -24.85 -28.50
CA ASN A 423 8.57 -25.61 -28.09
C ASN A 423 9.54 -24.75 -27.26
N ILE A 424 9.68 -25.08 -25.98
CA ILE A 424 10.67 -24.50 -25.05
C ILE A 424 11.75 -25.56 -24.82
N ASP A 425 12.99 -25.23 -25.17
CA ASP A 425 14.14 -26.10 -25.01
C ASP A 425 15.01 -25.58 -23.86
N PHE A 426 14.86 -26.20 -22.70
CA PHE A 426 15.71 -25.97 -21.52
C PHE A 426 16.66 -27.15 -21.27
N SER A 427 16.90 -28.00 -22.27
CA SER A 427 17.78 -29.17 -22.13
C SER A 427 19.22 -28.82 -21.78
N GLY A 428 19.65 -27.59 -22.07
CA GLY A 428 20.96 -27.05 -21.72
C GLY A 428 21.06 -26.41 -20.33
N CYS A 429 19.96 -26.27 -19.57
CA CYS A 429 19.95 -25.61 -18.25
C CYS A 429 20.55 -26.50 -17.15
N THR A 430 21.85 -26.77 -17.21
CA THR A 430 22.53 -27.67 -16.26
C THR A 430 22.61 -27.11 -14.83
N ASN A 431 22.53 -25.78 -14.67
CA ASN A 431 22.56 -25.10 -13.37
C ASN A 431 21.17 -24.90 -12.76
N LEU A 432 20.12 -25.46 -13.36
CA LEU A 432 18.74 -25.27 -12.90
C LEU A 432 18.54 -25.89 -11.51
N ARG A 433 18.18 -25.05 -10.54
CA ARG A 433 17.89 -25.42 -9.14
C ARG A 433 16.39 -25.42 -8.84
N SER A 434 15.61 -24.59 -9.53
CA SER A 434 14.16 -24.52 -9.33
C SER A 434 13.42 -24.53 -10.66
N LEU A 435 12.42 -25.42 -10.77
CA LEU A 435 11.60 -25.56 -11.97
C LEU A 435 10.12 -25.54 -11.61
N THR A 436 9.37 -24.61 -12.20
CA THR A 436 7.91 -24.57 -12.13
C THR A 436 7.30 -24.72 -13.52
N ILE A 437 6.39 -25.68 -13.71
CA ILE A 437 5.66 -25.90 -14.96
C ILE A 437 4.16 -25.94 -14.66
N LYS A 438 3.39 -25.05 -15.28
CA LYS A 438 1.93 -24.95 -15.15
C LYS A 438 1.26 -24.97 -16.51
N ASN A 439 0.21 -25.77 -16.66
CA ASN A 439 -0.61 -25.82 -17.88
C ASN A 439 0.21 -25.96 -19.18
N HIS A 440 1.35 -26.65 -19.12
CA HIS A 440 2.27 -26.84 -20.24
C HIS A 440 2.65 -28.31 -20.40
N LYS A 441 3.18 -28.66 -21.58
CA LYS A 441 3.63 -30.02 -21.85
C LYS A 441 4.81 -30.36 -20.93
N PHE A 442 4.73 -31.51 -20.26
CA PHE A 442 5.86 -32.04 -19.49
C PHE A 442 7.02 -32.43 -20.40
N ILE A 443 8.24 -32.03 -20.03
CA ILE A 443 9.49 -32.37 -20.72
C ILE A 443 10.45 -32.91 -19.66
N TYR A 444 10.96 -34.12 -19.86
CA TYR A 444 11.84 -34.78 -18.90
C TYR A 444 13.27 -34.86 -19.43
N HIS A 445 14.20 -34.21 -18.74
CA HIS A 445 15.63 -34.25 -18.99
C HIS A 445 16.34 -34.73 -17.73
N LYS A 446 16.71 -36.01 -17.66
CA LYS A 446 17.23 -36.65 -16.44
C LYS A 446 18.26 -35.79 -15.70
N GLY A 447 19.29 -35.31 -16.39
CA GLY A 447 20.38 -34.52 -15.79
C GLY A 447 19.94 -33.20 -15.13
N ILE A 448 18.79 -32.63 -15.54
CA ILE A 448 18.23 -31.44 -14.90
C ILE A 448 17.54 -31.82 -13.59
N TYR A 449 16.69 -32.86 -13.63
CA TYR A 449 15.89 -33.28 -12.46
C TYR A 449 16.72 -33.93 -11.35
N ASP A 450 17.93 -34.43 -11.66
CA ASP A 450 18.87 -34.95 -10.66
C ASP A 450 19.48 -33.83 -9.79
N ASN A 451 19.53 -32.58 -10.30
CA ASN A 451 20.14 -31.42 -9.64
C ASN A 451 19.13 -30.41 -9.06
N LEU A 452 17.83 -30.61 -9.28
CA LEU A 452 16.80 -29.69 -8.77
C LEU A 452 16.74 -29.70 -7.23
N LEU A 453 16.67 -28.51 -6.64
CA LEU A 453 16.32 -28.30 -5.23
C LEU A 453 14.81 -28.10 -5.05
N SER A 454 14.12 -27.58 -6.07
CA SER A 454 12.68 -27.32 -6.03
C SER A 454 11.99 -27.64 -7.34
N LEU A 455 10.84 -28.32 -7.26
CA LEU A 455 9.99 -28.66 -8.39
C LEU A 455 8.52 -28.33 -8.09
N HIS A 456 7.87 -27.60 -9.00
CA HIS A 456 6.43 -27.34 -8.94
C HIS A 456 5.76 -27.68 -10.28
N LEU A 457 4.83 -28.63 -10.28
CA LEU A 457 4.05 -29.03 -11.45
C LEU A 457 2.56 -28.76 -11.19
N GLU A 458 1.89 -28.05 -12.10
CA GLU A 458 0.47 -27.70 -11.99
C GLU A 458 -0.30 -28.01 -13.29
N ASN A 459 -1.34 -28.83 -13.20
CA ASN A 459 -2.17 -29.29 -14.34
C ASN A 459 -1.34 -29.90 -15.48
N VAL A 460 -0.35 -30.71 -15.12
CA VAL A 460 0.60 -31.34 -16.05
C VAL A 460 0.28 -32.83 -16.21
N ASN A 461 0.37 -33.32 -17.45
CA ASN A 461 0.30 -34.76 -17.74
C ASN A 461 1.72 -35.33 -17.97
N ILE A 462 2.11 -36.26 -17.11
CA ILE A 462 3.41 -36.92 -17.11
C ILE A 462 3.28 -38.29 -17.80
N ASN A 463 3.90 -38.41 -18.97
CA ASN A 463 3.87 -39.63 -19.78
C ASN A 463 5.09 -40.55 -19.56
N THR A 464 5.92 -40.26 -18.57
CA THR A 464 7.15 -41.01 -18.24
C THR A 464 7.26 -41.24 -16.73
N THR A 465 8.19 -42.07 -16.31
CA THR A 465 8.52 -42.20 -14.87
C THR A 465 9.44 -41.04 -14.50
N LEU A 466 8.99 -40.20 -13.57
CA LEU A 466 9.76 -39.08 -13.04
C LEU A 466 10.46 -39.53 -11.77
N ARG A 467 11.78 -39.62 -11.82
CA ARG A 467 12.63 -39.80 -10.64
C ARG A 467 13.26 -38.47 -10.29
N LEU A 468 13.02 -38.00 -9.08
CA LEU A 468 13.67 -36.80 -8.54
C LEU A 468 14.93 -37.25 -7.79
N GLY A 469 16.05 -36.58 -8.01
CA GLY A 469 17.31 -36.91 -7.33
C GLY A 469 17.26 -36.55 -5.84
N GLY A 470 18.19 -37.11 -5.06
CA GLY A 470 18.28 -36.88 -3.61
C GLY A 470 18.57 -35.43 -3.17
N ASN A 471 18.84 -34.52 -4.11
CA ASN A 471 19.03 -33.09 -3.85
C ASN A 471 17.70 -32.33 -3.72
N ILE A 472 16.57 -32.93 -4.09
CA ILE A 472 15.27 -32.27 -4.08
C ILE A 472 14.82 -31.98 -2.63
N LYS A 473 14.59 -30.71 -2.33
CA LYS A 473 14.10 -30.26 -1.02
C LYS A 473 12.61 -29.97 -1.05
N ASN A 474 12.11 -29.39 -2.13
CA ASN A 474 10.74 -28.89 -2.22
C ASN A 474 10.03 -29.47 -3.45
N VAL A 475 8.91 -30.17 -3.25
CA VAL A 475 8.10 -30.72 -4.34
C VAL A 475 6.64 -30.29 -4.20
N LYS A 476 6.10 -29.67 -5.24
CA LYS A 476 4.69 -29.27 -5.33
C LYS A 476 4.03 -29.85 -6.57
N LEU A 477 3.00 -30.67 -6.41
CA LEU A 477 2.26 -31.35 -7.49
C LEU A 477 0.77 -31.00 -7.37
N VAL A 478 0.21 -30.25 -8.31
CA VAL A 478 -1.19 -29.82 -8.27
C VAL A 478 -1.88 -30.22 -9.57
N GLY A 479 -2.96 -31.02 -9.53
CA GLY A 479 -3.67 -31.45 -10.74
C GLY A 479 -2.82 -32.29 -11.70
N VAL A 480 -1.79 -32.98 -11.20
CA VAL A 480 -0.87 -33.76 -12.02
C VAL A 480 -1.46 -35.14 -12.32
N THR A 481 -1.41 -35.56 -13.58
CA THR A 481 -1.82 -36.91 -13.99
C THR A 481 -0.62 -37.68 -14.53
N THR A 482 -0.46 -38.94 -14.14
CA THR A 482 0.51 -39.87 -14.72
C THR A 482 -0.21 -40.93 -15.55
N ARG A 483 0.41 -41.37 -16.65
CA ARG A 483 -0.12 -42.52 -17.43
C ARG A 483 -0.03 -43.84 -16.65
N LEU A 484 -0.84 -44.82 -17.06
CA LEU A 484 -0.78 -46.18 -16.55
C LEU A 484 0.67 -46.72 -16.62
N PHE A 485 1.12 -47.37 -15.55
CA PHE A 485 2.49 -47.89 -15.37
C PHE A 485 3.62 -46.84 -15.25
N LYS A 486 3.29 -45.54 -15.19
CA LYS A 486 4.24 -44.47 -14.88
C LYS A 486 4.05 -44.02 -13.43
N SER A 487 5.11 -43.49 -12.83
CA SER A 487 5.09 -42.99 -11.46
C SER A 487 5.92 -41.73 -11.29
N VAL A 488 5.58 -40.94 -10.27
CA VAL A 488 6.46 -39.92 -9.70
C VAL A 488 7.10 -40.50 -8.45
N GLN A 489 8.42 -40.55 -8.41
CA GLN A 489 9.22 -41.04 -7.30
C GLN A 489 9.97 -39.87 -6.69
N ILE A 490 9.66 -39.55 -5.44
CA ILE A 490 10.32 -38.50 -4.66
C ILE A 490 11.30 -39.21 -3.71
N ASP A 491 12.58 -38.88 -3.83
CA ASP A 491 13.62 -39.50 -3.00
C ASP A 491 13.50 -39.09 -1.53
N ARG A 492 14.25 -39.80 -0.69
CA ARG A 492 14.41 -39.51 0.73
C ARG A 492 15.12 -38.17 0.87
N ASN A 493 14.80 -37.37 1.89
CA ASN A 493 15.31 -36.00 2.18
C ASN A 493 14.48 -34.79 1.71
N CYS A 494 13.26 -34.97 1.21
CA CYS A 494 12.40 -33.83 0.89
C CYS A 494 11.98 -33.06 2.16
N GLU A 495 12.28 -31.77 2.23
CA GLU A 495 11.89 -30.87 3.34
C GLU A 495 10.41 -30.45 3.23
N MET A 496 9.92 -30.21 2.02
CA MET A 496 8.53 -29.88 1.73
C MET A 496 7.97 -30.74 0.60
N VAL A 497 6.83 -31.38 0.82
CA VAL A 497 6.03 -32.02 -0.21
C VAL A 497 4.61 -31.49 -0.16
N HIS A 498 4.06 -31.03 -1.29
CA HIS A 498 2.65 -30.67 -1.41
C HIS A 498 2.06 -31.34 -2.64
N VAL A 499 1.06 -32.19 -2.46
CA VAL A 499 0.37 -32.91 -3.53
C VAL A 499 -1.11 -32.61 -3.43
N ARG A 500 -1.73 -32.19 -4.52
CA ARG A 500 -3.16 -31.89 -4.62
C ARG A 500 -3.72 -32.38 -5.95
N ASN A 501 -4.89 -33.02 -5.95
CA ASN A 501 -5.55 -33.49 -7.17
C ASN A 501 -4.66 -34.37 -8.07
N PHE A 502 -3.75 -35.15 -7.48
CA PHE A 502 -2.88 -36.05 -8.22
C PHE A 502 -3.66 -37.27 -8.71
N VAL A 503 -3.36 -37.77 -9.91
CA VAL A 503 -3.95 -39.00 -10.46
C VAL A 503 -2.86 -39.92 -11.00
N GLY A 504 -2.82 -41.15 -10.49
CA GLY A 504 -1.92 -42.22 -10.92
C GLY A 504 -1.00 -42.68 -9.80
N SER A 505 0.25 -43.05 -10.10
CA SER A 505 1.17 -43.65 -9.11
C SER A 505 2.12 -42.62 -8.52
N LEU A 506 2.06 -42.42 -7.21
CA LEU A 506 2.99 -41.61 -6.44
C LEU A 506 3.74 -42.49 -5.43
N ASP A 507 5.05 -42.28 -5.32
CA ASP A 507 5.96 -43.04 -4.47
C ASP A 507 6.84 -42.05 -3.69
N ILE A 508 6.69 -42.04 -2.35
CA ILE A 508 7.41 -41.14 -1.43
C ILE A 508 7.85 -41.99 -0.23
N PRO A 509 9.00 -42.68 -0.29
CA PRO A 509 9.39 -43.67 0.71
C PRO A 509 9.47 -43.15 2.15
N ASP A 510 9.84 -41.88 2.35
CA ASP A 510 9.94 -41.28 3.69
C ASP A 510 8.57 -40.94 4.31
N LEU A 511 7.55 -40.73 3.49
CA LEU A 511 6.18 -40.48 3.97
C LEU A 511 5.38 -41.78 4.03
N PHE A 512 5.61 -42.73 3.13
CA PHE A 512 4.90 -44.00 3.09
C PHE A 512 5.82 -45.15 3.51
N ILE A 513 5.67 -45.59 4.77
CA ILE A 513 6.46 -46.67 5.39
C ILE A 513 6.34 -48.00 4.61
N TYR A 514 5.27 -48.18 3.82
CA TYR A 514 5.11 -49.31 2.91
C TYR A 514 5.37 -48.88 1.47
N SER A 515 6.08 -49.71 0.71
CA SER A 515 6.36 -49.58 -0.74
C SER A 515 5.11 -49.66 -1.64
N GLY A 516 3.94 -49.37 -1.09
CA GLY A 516 2.66 -49.36 -1.79
C GLY A 516 2.49 -48.06 -2.56
N LYS A 517 2.44 -48.17 -3.89
CA LYS A 517 2.03 -47.07 -4.78
C LYS A 517 0.68 -46.52 -4.30
N MET A 518 0.64 -45.25 -3.90
CA MET A 518 -0.62 -44.62 -3.54
C MET A 518 -1.39 -44.32 -4.83
N PHE A 519 -2.44 -45.09 -5.12
CA PHE A 519 -3.37 -44.80 -6.22
C PHE A 519 -4.37 -43.76 -5.74
N THR A 520 -4.13 -42.50 -6.07
CA THR A 520 -5.03 -41.41 -5.70
C THR A 520 -6.20 -41.34 -6.69
N ARG A 521 -7.44 -41.45 -6.18
CA ARG A 521 -8.64 -41.01 -6.89
C ARG A 521 -8.74 -39.47 -6.77
N ARG A 522 -9.57 -38.82 -7.62
CA ARG A 522 -9.66 -37.35 -7.71
C ARG A 522 -9.97 -36.71 -6.33
N MET A 523 -9.36 -35.53 -6.08
CA MET A 523 -9.53 -34.61 -4.92
C MET A 523 -8.67 -34.78 -3.66
N ILE A 524 -7.66 -35.66 -3.62
CA ILE A 524 -6.76 -35.77 -2.44
C ILE A 524 -5.80 -34.57 -2.33
N THR A 525 -5.54 -34.10 -1.11
CA THR A 525 -4.41 -33.21 -0.77
C THR A 525 -3.55 -33.80 0.34
N ILE A 526 -2.24 -33.80 0.15
CA ILE A 526 -1.21 -34.22 1.11
C ILE A 526 -0.19 -33.08 1.16
N ALA A 527 0.10 -32.54 2.34
CA ALA A 527 1.24 -31.66 2.52
C ALA A 527 2.12 -32.15 3.66
N TYR A 528 3.43 -31.99 3.51
CA TYR A 528 4.45 -32.28 4.51
C TYR A 528 5.45 -31.13 4.46
N GLU A 529 5.84 -30.63 5.63
CA GLU A 529 6.87 -29.61 5.76
C GLU A 529 7.69 -29.86 7.02
N ARG A 530 9.00 -29.80 6.89
CA ARG A 530 9.93 -29.91 8.01
C ARG A 530 10.32 -28.52 8.48
N MET A 531 9.79 -28.10 9.63
CA MET A 531 10.16 -26.84 10.27
C MET A 531 11.32 -27.10 11.23
N SER A 532 12.50 -26.53 10.97
CA SER A 532 13.70 -26.74 11.79
C SER A 532 13.58 -26.17 13.22
N ASP A 533 12.72 -25.17 13.41
CA ASP A 533 12.84 -24.27 14.58
C ASP A 533 11.67 -24.37 15.59
N THR A 534 10.56 -25.05 15.29
CA THR A 534 9.34 -24.94 16.12
C THR A 534 8.57 -26.24 16.38
N PHE A 535 8.20 -26.99 15.33
CA PHE A 535 7.26 -28.13 15.44
C PHE A 535 7.75 -29.41 14.75
N GLY A 536 9.03 -29.51 14.43
CA GLY A 536 9.57 -30.62 13.64
C GLY A 536 8.80 -30.79 12.32
N GLY A 537 8.48 -32.03 11.94
CA GLY A 537 7.67 -32.30 10.75
C GLY A 537 6.18 -32.02 10.97
N VAL A 538 5.58 -31.22 10.08
CA VAL A 538 4.12 -30.99 9.99
C VAL A 538 3.57 -31.77 8.81
N MET A 539 2.49 -32.51 9.02
CA MET A 539 1.79 -33.25 7.98
C MET A 539 0.32 -32.85 7.92
N PHE A 540 -0.18 -32.58 6.71
CA PHE A 540 -1.56 -32.23 6.43
C PHE A 540 -2.17 -33.22 5.45
N PHE A 541 -3.34 -33.74 5.80
CA PHE A 541 -4.14 -34.60 4.95
C PHE A 541 -5.52 -34.00 4.74
N ASN A 542 -5.96 -33.94 3.49
CA ASN A 542 -7.31 -33.51 3.15
C ASN A 542 -7.95 -34.40 2.08
N ASP A 543 -9.20 -34.79 2.31
CA ASP A 543 -10.02 -35.64 1.44
C ASP A 543 -9.36 -37.00 1.13
N ILE A 544 -8.79 -37.64 2.17
CA ILE A 544 -8.09 -38.94 2.07
C ILE A 544 -9.00 -40.08 2.53
N TYR A 545 -8.99 -41.18 1.78
CA TYR A 545 -9.60 -42.46 2.17
C TYR A 545 -8.54 -43.56 2.31
N LEU A 546 -8.33 -44.04 3.54
CA LEU A 546 -7.41 -45.15 3.83
C LEU A 546 -8.11 -46.49 3.71
N LYS A 547 -7.57 -47.38 2.85
CA LYS A 547 -8.05 -48.77 2.71
C LYS A 547 -7.43 -49.74 3.72
N ASN A 548 -6.20 -49.45 4.13
CA ASN A 548 -5.38 -50.26 5.03
C ASN A 548 -4.82 -49.35 6.13
N ASP A 549 -4.28 -49.97 7.17
CA ASP A 549 -3.55 -49.25 8.21
C ASP A 549 -2.44 -48.36 7.64
N TYR A 550 -2.29 -47.18 8.23
CA TYR A 550 -1.22 -46.25 7.90
C TYR A 550 -0.63 -45.69 9.19
N GLU A 551 0.68 -45.80 9.33
CA GLU A 551 1.43 -45.28 10.47
C GLU A 551 2.11 -43.97 10.07
N ILE A 552 1.91 -42.93 10.89
CA ILE A 552 2.52 -41.62 10.68
C ILE A 552 4.04 -41.74 10.89
N PRO A 553 4.88 -41.26 9.95
CA PRO A 553 6.33 -41.27 10.10
C PRO A 553 6.82 -40.63 11.40
N SER A 554 7.80 -41.23 12.08
CA SER A 554 8.27 -40.81 13.42
C SER A 554 8.84 -39.40 13.49
N ASN A 555 9.18 -38.77 12.36
CA ASN A 555 9.65 -37.39 12.29
C ASN A 555 8.52 -36.34 12.23
N VAL A 556 7.24 -36.75 12.21
CA VAL A 556 6.08 -35.85 12.21
C VAL A 556 5.67 -35.55 13.66
N GLU A 557 5.82 -34.31 14.10
CA GLU A 557 5.34 -33.86 15.41
C GLU A 557 3.98 -33.15 15.35
N SER A 558 3.53 -32.75 14.17
CA SER A 558 2.23 -32.08 13.99
C SER A 558 1.42 -32.72 12.87
N LEU A 559 0.19 -33.13 13.15
CA LEU A 559 -0.70 -33.76 12.17
C LEU A 559 -2.03 -33.02 12.08
N ILE A 560 -2.42 -32.65 10.87
CA ILE A 560 -3.67 -31.95 10.57
C ILE A 560 -4.48 -32.80 9.58
N LEU A 561 -5.67 -33.23 9.99
CA LEU A 561 -6.56 -34.06 9.19
C LEU A 561 -7.83 -33.29 8.84
N ARG A 562 -8.22 -33.32 7.57
CA ARG A 562 -9.45 -32.74 7.06
C ARG A 562 -10.19 -33.71 6.15
N ASN A 563 -11.50 -33.88 6.34
CA ASN A 563 -12.34 -34.79 5.54
C ASN A 563 -11.68 -36.19 5.37
N PHE A 564 -11.08 -36.69 6.44
CA PHE A 564 -10.29 -37.91 6.39
C PHE A 564 -11.16 -39.11 6.76
N MET A 565 -11.07 -40.17 5.98
CA MET A 565 -11.88 -41.37 6.12
C MET A 565 -11.00 -42.62 6.18
N THR A 566 -11.36 -43.58 7.03
CA THR A 566 -10.79 -44.94 6.98
C THR A 566 -11.85 -45.96 6.62
N ASN A 567 -11.42 -47.04 5.97
CA ASN A 567 -12.20 -48.27 5.91
C ASN A 567 -12.40 -48.84 7.33
N GLU A 568 -13.46 -49.64 7.55
CA GLU A 568 -13.82 -50.18 8.88
C GLU A 568 -12.66 -50.94 9.55
N ASN A 569 -11.84 -51.62 8.76
CA ASN A 569 -10.68 -52.38 9.25
C ASN A 569 -9.36 -51.58 9.25
N ALA A 570 -9.35 -50.35 8.72
CA ALA A 570 -8.14 -49.54 8.57
C ALA A 570 -8.02 -48.53 9.70
N ARG A 571 -6.81 -48.40 10.25
CA ARG A 571 -6.49 -47.48 11.35
C ARG A 571 -5.40 -46.50 10.95
N LEU A 572 -5.55 -45.25 11.39
CA LEU A 572 -4.49 -44.26 11.35
C LEU A 572 -3.68 -44.35 12.66
N LYS A 573 -2.46 -44.86 12.61
CA LYS A 573 -1.59 -45.04 13.78
C LYS A 573 -0.74 -43.79 14.00
N ILE A 574 -0.99 -43.11 15.11
CA ILE A 574 -0.22 -41.91 15.50
C ILE A 574 1.04 -42.35 16.24
N ASN A 575 2.19 -41.83 15.85
CA ASN A 575 3.47 -42.15 16.48
C ASN A 575 3.66 -41.42 17.83
N GLU A 576 4.78 -41.72 18.50
CA GLU A 576 5.13 -41.15 19.80
C GLU A 576 5.63 -39.71 19.76
N SER A 577 6.13 -39.24 18.62
CA SER A 577 6.70 -37.89 18.44
C SER A 577 5.64 -36.83 18.18
N CYS A 578 4.40 -37.22 17.87
CA CYS A 578 3.28 -36.32 17.62
C CYS A 578 2.92 -35.48 18.88
N LYS A 579 3.17 -34.17 18.80
CA LYS A 579 2.89 -33.14 19.81
C LYS A 579 1.62 -32.34 19.53
N TYR A 580 1.15 -32.31 18.27
CA TYR A 580 -0.04 -31.57 17.86
C TYR A 580 -0.93 -32.39 16.92
N LEU A 581 -2.23 -32.46 17.21
CA LEU A 581 -3.23 -33.12 16.37
C LEU A 581 -4.44 -32.21 16.12
N LYS A 582 -4.74 -31.89 14.87
CA LYS A 582 -5.95 -31.15 14.47
C LYS A 582 -6.84 -32.01 13.59
N LEU A 583 -8.11 -32.08 13.92
CA LEU A 583 -9.10 -32.96 13.28
C LEU A 583 -10.27 -32.12 12.81
N ASN A 584 -10.55 -32.11 11.50
CA ASN A 584 -11.63 -31.35 10.89
C ASN A 584 -12.46 -32.24 9.96
N VAL A 585 -13.60 -32.74 10.45
CA VAL A 585 -14.41 -33.76 9.75
C VAL A 585 -13.59 -35.03 9.50
N TYR A 586 -13.72 -35.99 10.39
CA TYR A 586 -13.02 -37.28 10.31
C TYR A 586 -14.05 -38.39 10.52
N GLN A 587 -13.88 -39.51 9.80
CA GLN A 587 -14.67 -40.74 9.96
C GLN A 587 -13.73 -41.95 9.94
N GLY A 588 -13.77 -42.81 10.96
CA GLY A 588 -12.90 -43.98 11.06
C GLY A 588 -12.22 -44.12 12.42
N TYR A 589 -11.05 -44.78 12.42
CA TYR A 589 -10.32 -45.14 13.64
C TYR A 589 -8.91 -44.52 13.68
N ILE A 590 -8.61 -43.79 14.75
CA ILE A 590 -7.26 -43.32 15.07
C ILE A 590 -6.71 -44.17 16.21
N ASP A 591 -5.63 -44.89 15.96
CA ASP A 591 -4.89 -45.63 16.98
C ASP A 591 -3.90 -44.68 17.66
N VAL A 592 -4.14 -44.43 18.95
CA VAL A 592 -3.39 -43.51 19.80
C VAL A 592 -2.50 -44.23 20.82
N SER A 593 -2.34 -45.57 20.69
CA SER A 593 -1.57 -46.39 21.63
C SER A 593 -0.12 -45.93 21.85
N LYS A 594 0.49 -45.32 20.81
CA LYS A 594 1.85 -44.78 20.88
C LYS A 594 1.91 -43.27 21.16
N MET A 595 0.79 -42.56 21.21
CA MET A 595 0.71 -41.08 21.23
C MET A 595 1.05 -40.46 22.61
N LYS A 596 2.30 -40.63 23.04
CA LYS A 596 2.76 -40.22 24.39
C LYS A 596 3.11 -38.73 24.51
N SER A 597 3.56 -38.08 23.43
CA SER A 597 4.07 -36.70 23.47
C SER A 597 3.03 -35.63 23.11
N ILE A 598 1.76 -35.98 22.97
CA ILE A 598 0.73 -35.02 22.57
C ILE A 598 0.61 -33.89 23.59
N LYS A 599 0.71 -32.64 23.13
CA LYS A 599 0.52 -31.44 23.96
C LYS A 599 -0.68 -30.61 23.54
N LYS A 600 -1.08 -30.66 22.27
CA LYS A 600 -2.17 -29.84 21.75
C LYS A 600 -3.10 -30.65 20.85
N VAL A 601 -4.40 -30.55 21.09
CA VAL A 601 -5.42 -31.18 20.23
C VAL A 601 -6.48 -30.15 19.84
N ALA A 602 -6.88 -30.16 18.56
CA ALA A 602 -7.93 -29.31 18.02
C ALA A 602 -9.02 -30.15 17.34
N PHE A 603 -10.26 -30.06 17.84
CA PHE A 603 -11.43 -30.73 17.30
C PHE A 603 -12.32 -29.72 16.60
N LEU A 604 -12.54 -29.93 15.31
CA LEU A 604 -13.42 -29.11 14.48
C LEU A 604 -14.63 -29.94 14.07
N LYS A 605 -15.83 -29.44 14.40
CA LYS A 605 -17.17 -30.01 14.10
C LYS A 605 -17.56 -31.29 14.85
N TYR A 606 -16.64 -32.23 15.06
CA TYR A 606 -16.94 -33.54 15.65
C TYR A 606 -15.96 -33.92 16.78
N LEU A 607 -16.46 -34.72 17.73
CA LEU A 607 -15.66 -35.37 18.77
C LEU A 607 -15.66 -36.89 18.57
N PRO A 608 -14.55 -37.59 18.86
CA PRO A 608 -14.54 -39.05 18.85
C PRO A 608 -15.18 -39.64 20.10
N ILE A 609 -15.51 -40.93 19.99
CA ILE A 609 -15.64 -41.82 21.13
C ILE A 609 -14.22 -42.22 21.56
N PHE A 610 -13.84 -41.85 22.78
CA PHE A 610 -12.53 -42.16 23.34
C PHE A 610 -12.53 -43.56 23.98
N GLY A 611 -11.79 -44.51 23.39
CA GLY A 611 -11.42 -45.77 24.02
C GLY A 611 -9.96 -45.77 24.51
N ASP A 612 -9.53 -46.83 25.19
CA ASP A 612 -8.22 -46.89 25.87
C ASP A 612 -7.02 -46.58 24.95
N ASN A 613 -7.08 -47.03 23.68
CA ASN A 613 -6.01 -46.86 22.70
C ASN A 613 -6.51 -46.43 21.32
N CYS A 614 -7.80 -46.13 21.19
CA CYS A 614 -8.41 -45.85 19.90
C CYS A 614 -9.45 -44.73 20.02
N TRP A 615 -9.43 -43.79 19.08
CA TRP A 615 -10.45 -42.77 18.93
C TRP A 615 -11.31 -43.13 17.71
N GLU A 616 -12.59 -43.39 17.95
CA GLU A 616 -13.54 -43.76 16.92
C GLU A 616 -14.40 -42.55 16.55
N PHE A 617 -14.39 -42.21 15.26
CA PHE A 617 -15.27 -41.22 14.70
C PHE A 617 -16.25 -41.93 13.78
N SER A 618 -17.50 -41.93 14.16
CA SER A 618 -18.55 -42.55 13.38
C SER A 618 -19.57 -41.49 13.02
N ASP A 619 -20.33 -41.70 11.94
CA ASP A 619 -21.38 -40.78 11.46
C ASP A 619 -22.61 -40.73 12.41
N GLN A 620 -22.39 -41.13 13.67
CA GLN A 620 -23.35 -41.55 14.67
C GLN A 620 -23.98 -40.40 15.45
N CYS A 621 -23.94 -39.17 14.92
CA CYS A 621 -24.92 -38.15 15.31
C CYS A 621 -26.38 -38.57 15.05
N LYS A 622 -26.62 -39.79 14.51
CA LYS A 622 -27.93 -40.44 14.38
C LYS A 622 -28.25 -41.52 15.44
N TYR A 623 -27.50 -41.66 16.54
CA TYR A 623 -27.88 -42.62 17.59
C TYR A 623 -29.10 -42.12 18.38
N PRO A 624 -30.18 -42.92 18.51
CA PRO A 624 -31.36 -42.54 19.25
C PRO A 624 -31.04 -42.37 20.75
N VAL A 625 -31.44 -41.20 21.26
CA VAL A 625 -31.32 -40.77 22.65
C VAL A 625 -32.23 -41.64 23.52
N ASN A 626 -31.75 -42.76 24.05
CA ASN A 626 -32.56 -43.63 24.91
C ASN A 626 -31.83 -44.13 26.18
N LYS A 627 -30.85 -43.37 26.70
CA LYS A 627 -30.26 -43.65 28.02
C LYS A 627 -30.41 -42.46 28.96
N ILE A 628 -31.15 -42.68 30.04
CA ILE A 628 -31.36 -41.74 31.15
C ILE A 628 -30.04 -41.63 31.92
N GLY A 629 -29.34 -40.49 31.81
CA GLY A 629 -28.09 -40.20 32.53
C GLY A 629 -27.12 -39.34 31.71
N LYS A 630 -26.53 -38.31 32.33
CA LYS A 630 -25.48 -37.48 31.71
C LYS A 630 -24.20 -38.30 31.60
N LYS A 631 -23.79 -38.67 30.38
CA LYS A 631 -22.52 -39.36 30.12
C LYS A 631 -21.37 -38.36 30.07
N LYS A 632 -20.23 -38.72 30.65
CA LYS A 632 -19.00 -37.92 30.61
C LYS A 632 -18.09 -38.41 29.48
N ILE A 633 -17.63 -37.50 28.63
CA ILE A 633 -16.61 -37.72 27.61
C ILE A 633 -15.30 -37.18 28.20
N ASN A 634 -14.39 -38.04 28.64
CA ASN A 634 -13.16 -37.60 29.29
C ASN A 634 -12.05 -37.43 28.24
N LEU A 635 -11.42 -36.26 28.18
CA LEU A 635 -10.20 -36.07 27.39
C LEU A 635 -9.00 -36.80 28.02
N PRO A 636 -8.05 -37.29 27.22
CA PRO A 636 -6.82 -37.89 27.71
C PRO A 636 -6.00 -36.98 28.64
N ILE A 637 -5.33 -37.59 29.64
CA ILE A 637 -4.67 -36.89 30.75
C ILE A 637 -3.46 -36.05 30.30
N ASN A 638 -2.85 -36.36 29.17
CA ASN A 638 -1.58 -35.76 28.74
C ASN A 638 -1.73 -34.51 27.87
N ILE A 639 -2.95 -33.99 27.64
CA ILE A 639 -3.16 -32.85 26.73
C ILE A 639 -3.04 -31.52 27.50
N ASP A 640 -2.08 -30.66 27.10
CA ASP A 640 -1.87 -29.34 27.71
C ASP A 640 -2.77 -28.25 27.08
N ASN A 641 -3.19 -28.43 25.83
CA ASN A 641 -3.90 -27.42 25.06
C ASN A 641 -5.06 -28.05 24.29
N VAL A 642 -6.27 -27.53 24.47
CA VAL A 642 -7.48 -28.05 23.83
C VAL A 642 -8.15 -26.93 23.05
N ILE A 643 -8.42 -27.16 21.77
CA ILE A 643 -9.23 -26.29 20.92
C ILE A 643 -10.47 -27.08 20.48
N ILE A 644 -11.64 -26.52 20.72
CA ILE A 644 -12.93 -27.07 20.33
C ILE A 644 -13.64 -26.01 19.50
N GLU A 645 -13.88 -26.30 18.23
CA GLU A 645 -14.43 -25.35 17.28
C GLU A 645 -15.63 -25.95 16.56
N ARG A 646 -16.78 -25.28 16.61
CA ARG A 646 -18.05 -25.70 15.97
C ARG A 646 -18.53 -27.09 16.35
N VAL A 647 -18.16 -27.57 17.54
CA VAL A 647 -18.57 -28.87 18.02
C VAL A 647 -19.91 -28.72 18.73
N ASN A 648 -20.88 -29.57 18.37
CA ASN A 648 -22.15 -29.66 19.10
C ASN A 648 -22.14 -30.92 19.98
N ILE A 649 -22.09 -30.72 21.30
CA ILE A 649 -22.21 -31.79 22.29
C ILE A 649 -23.68 -31.96 22.65
N GLN A 650 -24.21 -33.16 22.40
CA GLN A 650 -25.58 -33.52 22.78
C GLN A 650 -25.83 -33.25 24.29
N SER A 651 -27.05 -32.82 24.63
CA SER A 651 -27.42 -32.36 25.99
C SER A 651 -27.24 -33.40 27.11
N ASN A 652 -27.25 -34.69 26.77
CA ASN A 652 -26.98 -35.82 27.67
C ASN A 652 -25.50 -36.19 27.77
N TYR A 653 -24.59 -35.45 27.12
CA TYR A 653 -23.15 -35.61 27.26
C TYR A 653 -22.52 -34.35 27.86
N SER A 654 -21.38 -34.54 28.51
CA SER A 654 -20.52 -33.47 29.03
C SER A 654 -19.08 -33.78 28.68
N LEU A 655 -18.40 -32.88 27.98
CA LEU A 655 -16.97 -33.02 27.69
C LEU A 655 -16.17 -32.55 28.90
N VAL A 656 -15.42 -33.46 29.50
CA VAL A 656 -14.58 -33.21 30.67
C VAL A 656 -13.14 -33.01 30.21
N VAL A 657 -12.60 -31.82 30.43
CA VAL A 657 -11.20 -31.51 30.14
C VAL A 657 -10.31 -32.01 31.28
N ASN A 658 -9.15 -32.57 30.92
CA ASN A 658 -8.20 -33.16 31.86
C ASN A 658 -7.58 -32.10 32.80
N GLU A 659 -7.11 -32.56 33.96
CA GLU A 659 -6.58 -31.68 35.02
C GLU A 659 -5.28 -30.94 34.68
N ASN A 660 -4.50 -31.46 33.72
CA ASN A 660 -3.21 -30.93 33.30
C ASN A 660 -3.31 -29.87 32.19
N CYS A 661 -4.50 -29.67 31.60
CA CYS A 661 -4.70 -28.69 30.55
C CYS A 661 -4.38 -27.28 31.06
N GLN A 662 -3.66 -26.48 30.28
CA GLN A 662 -3.30 -25.10 30.61
C GLN A 662 -4.00 -24.10 29.70
N ASN A 663 -4.39 -24.49 28.50
CA ASN A 663 -4.97 -23.59 27.52
C ASN A 663 -6.21 -24.21 26.88
N VAL A 664 -7.34 -23.53 27.00
CA VAL A 664 -8.62 -24.00 26.44
C VAL A 664 -9.18 -22.95 25.49
N ALA A 665 -9.56 -23.37 24.29
CA ALA A 665 -10.32 -22.57 23.35
C ALA A 665 -11.64 -23.27 23.01
N ILE A 666 -12.76 -22.60 23.23
CA ILE A 666 -14.11 -23.04 22.84
C ILE A 666 -14.66 -21.98 21.89
N ILE A 667 -14.85 -22.34 20.63
CA ILE A 667 -15.14 -21.42 19.53
C ILE A 667 -16.41 -21.91 18.83
N PHE A 668 -17.46 -21.11 18.84
CA PHE A 668 -18.77 -21.37 18.21
C PHE A 668 -19.31 -22.78 18.46
N SER A 669 -19.07 -23.31 19.66
CA SER A 669 -19.44 -24.67 20.04
C SER A 669 -20.62 -24.65 21.00
N GLU A 670 -21.38 -25.74 21.04
CA GLU A 670 -22.60 -25.89 21.83
C GLU A 670 -22.52 -27.14 22.72
N GLY A 671 -23.23 -27.10 23.85
CA GLY A 671 -23.39 -28.21 24.79
C GLY A 671 -22.72 -27.99 26.16
N ASN A 672 -22.49 -29.08 26.89
CA ASN A 672 -21.91 -29.03 28.24
C ASN A 672 -20.39 -29.27 28.22
N PHE A 673 -19.64 -28.33 28.79
CA PHE A 673 -18.19 -28.37 28.95
C PHE A 673 -17.83 -28.31 30.44
N ASP A 674 -17.11 -29.32 30.94
CA ASP A 674 -16.63 -29.40 32.31
C ASP A 674 -15.12 -29.13 32.34
N LEU A 675 -14.75 -27.90 32.71
CA LEU A 675 -13.38 -27.44 32.88
C LEU A 675 -12.94 -27.46 34.35
N SER A 676 -13.82 -27.89 35.27
CA SER A 676 -13.63 -27.75 36.73
C SER A 676 -12.41 -28.51 37.29
N ARG A 677 -11.94 -29.52 36.56
CA ARG A 677 -10.78 -30.34 36.95
C ARG A 677 -9.44 -29.66 36.66
N ILE A 678 -9.41 -28.62 35.83
CA ILE A 678 -8.18 -27.97 35.42
C ILE A 678 -7.55 -27.23 36.61
N LYS A 679 -6.32 -27.61 36.98
CA LYS A 679 -5.64 -27.03 38.16
C LYS A 679 -4.91 -25.72 37.85
N LYS A 680 -4.47 -25.51 36.60
CA LYS A 680 -3.58 -24.39 36.20
C LYS A 680 -3.97 -23.79 34.85
N LEU A 681 -5.23 -23.37 34.68
CA LEU A 681 -5.69 -22.73 33.45
C LEU A 681 -5.01 -21.37 33.27
N ALA A 682 -4.10 -21.27 32.30
CA ALA A 682 -3.30 -20.09 32.01
C ALA A 682 -3.87 -19.25 30.85
N SER A 683 -4.52 -19.87 29.87
CA SER A 683 -5.17 -19.19 28.74
C SER A 683 -6.58 -19.72 28.49
N LEU A 684 -7.51 -18.80 28.24
CA LEU A 684 -8.89 -19.12 27.88
C LEU A 684 -9.34 -18.29 26.68
N LYS A 685 -9.84 -18.97 25.64
CA LYS A 685 -10.49 -18.36 24.47
C LYS A 685 -11.93 -18.84 24.39
N LEU A 686 -12.89 -17.94 24.50
CA LEU A 686 -14.31 -18.27 24.44
C LEU A 686 -15.02 -17.37 23.43
N LEU A 687 -15.38 -17.95 22.28
CA LEU A 687 -16.14 -17.27 21.24
C LEU A 687 -17.49 -17.99 21.06
N ILE A 688 -18.61 -17.29 21.23
CA ILE A 688 -19.96 -17.87 21.20
C ILE A 688 -20.79 -17.14 20.14
N GLU A 689 -21.63 -17.88 19.40
CA GLU A 689 -22.45 -17.34 18.30
C GLU A 689 -23.93 -17.15 18.68
N LYS A 690 -24.51 -18.06 19.48
CA LYS A 690 -25.95 -18.11 19.78
C LYS A 690 -26.23 -18.23 21.28
N GLN A 691 -27.31 -17.57 21.72
CA GLN A 691 -27.78 -17.59 23.11
C GLN A 691 -28.29 -18.99 23.49
N GLY A 692 -27.92 -19.47 24.69
CA GLY A 692 -28.66 -20.50 25.42
C GLY A 692 -28.28 -21.97 25.21
N LEU A 693 -27.26 -22.30 24.43
CA LEU A 693 -26.90 -23.71 24.16
C LEU A 693 -25.56 -24.16 24.77
N ILE A 694 -24.86 -23.29 25.49
CA ILE A 694 -23.56 -23.60 26.08
C ILE A 694 -23.57 -23.50 27.62
N ASN A 695 -23.11 -24.57 28.28
CA ASN A 695 -22.97 -24.65 29.73
C ASN A 695 -21.53 -25.01 30.08
N ILE A 696 -20.81 -24.11 30.74
CA ILE A 696 -19.40 -24.30 31.08
C ILE A 696 -19.22 -24.29 32.60
N GLN A 697 -18.67 -25.38 33.15
CA GLN A 697 -18.21 -25.42 34.53
C GLN A 697 -16.74 -25.00 34.58
N PHE A 698 -16.45 -23.80 35.08
CA PHE A 698 -15.08 -23.28 35.14
C PHE A 698 -14.29 -23.78 36.36
N PRO A 699 -12.95 -23.89 36.24
CA PRO A 699 -12.06 -24.01 37.39
C PRO A 699 -11.85 -22.64 38.07
N ASP A 700 -10.90 -22.55 38.99
CA ASP A 700 -10.40 -21.24 39.42
C ASP A 700 -9.76 -20.49 38.24
N LEU A 701 -10.29 -19.30 37.95
CA LEU A 701 -9.86 -18.45 36.84
C LEU A 701 -8.78 -17.43 37.26
N SER A 702 -8.36 -17.42 38.53
CA SER A 702 -7.31 -16.54 39.04
C SER A 702 -5.96 -16.75 38.33
N ASN A 703 -5.72 -17.95 37.79
CA ASN A 703 -4.48 -18.28 37.07
C ASN A 703 -4.46 -17.84 35.59
N VAL A 704 -5.59 -17.37 35.05
CA VAL A 704 -5.70 -16.99 33.63
C VAL A 704 -4.93 -15.70 33.38
N THR A 705 -3.89 -15.79 32.55
CA THR A 705 -3.03 -14.66 32.13
C THR A 705 -3.35 -14.16 30.72
N ASN A 706 -3.99 -14.99 29.89
CA ASN A 706 -4.43 -14.64 28.53
C ASN A 706 -5.93 -14.94 28.40
N LEU A 707 -6.73 -13.91 28.10
CA LEU A 707 -8.16 -14.04 27.90
C LEU A 707 -8.57 -13.50 26.53
N GLU A 708 -9.23 -14.34 25.74
CA GLU A 708 -9.92 -13.93 24.52
C GLU A 708 -11.40 -14.24 24.65
N VAL A 709 -12.27 -13.24 24.49
CA VAL A 709 -13.70 -13.45 24.73
C VAL A 709 -14.56 -12.64 23.76
N SER A 710 -15.63 -13.25 23.28
CA SER A 710 -16.65 -12.58 22.50
C SER A 710 -17.76 -12.01 23.37
N PHE A 711 -18.15 -10.77 23.09
CA PHE A 711 -19.44 -10.23 23.43
C PHE A 711 -20.47 -10.76 22.43
N ASP A 712 -21.38 -11.60 22.92
CA ASP A 712 -22.52 -12.14 22.19
C ASP A 712 -23.83 -11.70 22.88
N SER A 713 -24.97 -12.25 22.46
CA SER A 713 -26.26 -12.01 23.14
C SER A 713 -26.32 -12.56 24.58
N ASN A 714 -25.37 -13.38 25.00
CA ASN A 714 -25.28 -13.94 26.34
C ASN A 714 -24.13 -13.28 27.14
N GLU A 715 -24.39 -12.07 27.59
CA GLU A 715 -23.43 -11.26 28.35
C GLU A 715 -22.92 -11.94 29.64
N GLU A 716 -23.59 -12.99 30.11
CA GLU A 716 -23.25 -13.72 31.34
C GLU A 716 -21.79 -14.18 31.32
N TYR A 717 -21.36 -14.92 30.28
CA TYR A 717 -19.99 -15.42 30.20
C TYR A 717 -18.98 -14.30 29.97
N PHE A 718 -19.32 -13.30 29.15
CA PHE A 718 -18.45 -12.15 28.92
C PHE A 718 -18.16 -11.42 30.24
N ASN A 719 -19.20 -11.05 30.99
CA ASN A 719 -19.08 -10.33 32.26
C ASN A 719 -18.43 -11.21 33.36
N LEU A 720 -18.78 -12.51 33.42
CA LEU A 720 -18.19 -13.46 34.35
C LEU A 720 -16.67 -13.59 34.11
N LEU A 721 -16.24 -13.81 32.87
CA LEU A 721 -14.82 -14.01 32.57
C LEU A 721 -14.01 -12.73 32.81
N LEU A 722 -14.53 -11.56 32.43
CA LEU A 722 -13.88 -10.28 32.71
C LEU A 722 -13.76 -9.99 34.22
N SER A 723 -14.74 -10.39 35.04
CA SER A 723 -14.68 -10.21 36.49
C SER A 723 -13.80 -11.24 37.21
N LYS A 724 -13.76 -12.49 36.74
CA LYS A 724 -13.05 -13.60 37.42
C LYS A 724 -11.60 -13.80 36.99
N CYS A 725 -11.23 -13.49 35.75
CA CYS A 725 -9.88 -13.72 35.24
C CYS A 725 -8.89 -12.61 35.68
N ILE A 726 -8.88 -12.23 36.98
CA ILE A 726 -8.29 -10.98 37.52
C ILE A 726 -6.83 -10.70 37.15
N ASN A 727 -6.06 -11.75 36.83
CA ASN A 727 -4.63 -11.67 36.51
C ASN A 727 -4.31 -11.67 35.01
N ALA A 728 -5.33 -11.53 34.13
CA ALA A 728 -5.12 -11.45 32.69
C ALA A 728 -4.23 -10.25 32.31
N LYS A 729 -3.11 -10.54 31.65
CA LYS A 729 -2.15 -9.57 31.09
C LYS A 729 -2.42 -9.27 29.62
N LYS A 730 -2.89 -10.27 28.87
CA LYS A 730 -3.36 -10.14 27.48
C LYS A 730 -4.87 -10.30 27.43
N LEU A 731 -5.55 -9.34 26.83
CA LEU A 731 -6.99 -9.32 26.68
C LEU A 731 -7.37 -9.03 25.23
N VAL A 732 -8.16 -9.91 24.62
CA VAL A 732 -8.74 -9.72 23.29
C VAL A 732 -10.26 -9.77 23.39
N LEU A 733 -10.90 -8.69 22.98
CA LEU A 733 -12.35 -8.51 23.05
C LEU A 733 -12.90 -8.49 21.64
N TYR A 734 -13.85 -9.38 21.36
CA TYR A 734 -14.56 -9.42 20.09
C TYR A 734 -16.01 -9.01 20.27
N ASN A 735 -16.54 -8.18 19.38
CA ASN A 735 -17.97 -8.01 19.23
C ASN A 735 -18.43 -8.86 18.04
N VAL A 736 -19.10 -9.99 18.28
CA VAL A 736 -19.39 -11.01 17.25
C VAL A 736 -20.59 -10.63 16.37
N VAL A 737 -21.21 -9.48 16.61
CA VAL A 737 -22.37 -9.02 15.84
C VAL A 737 -21.93 -8.51 14.45
N CYS A 738 -22.14 -9.33 13.42
CA CYS A 738 -22.05 -9.07 11.96
C CYS A 738 -20.71 -8.59 11.36
N GLU A 739 -19.96 -7.71 12.03
CA GLU A 739 -18.83 -6.98 11.44
C GLU A 739 -17.59 -7.87 11.24
N LEU A 740 -17.41 -8.87 12.11
CA LEU A 740 -16.35 -9.86 11.97
C LEU A 740 -16.63 -10.86 10.83
N HIS A 741 -17.92 -11.17 10.56
CA HIS A 741 -18.32 -12.08 9.49
C HIS A 741 -18.04 -11.49 8.10
N ASP A 742 -18.46 -10.26 7.81
CA ASP A 742 -18.21 -9.61 6.51
C ASP A 742 -16.71 -9.36 6.24
N TRP A 743 -15.96 -8.97 7.27
CA TRP A 743 -14.52 -8.71 7.15
C TRP A 743 -13.74 -9.99 6.83
N ILE A 744 -14.08 -11.08 7.52
CA ILE A 744 -13.49 -12.40 7.28
C ILE A 744 -14.00 -12.99 5.95
N GLU A 745 -15.24 -12.75 5.53
CA GLU A 745 -15.78 -13.22 4.24
C GLU A 745 -15.08 -12.55 3.03
N ASN A 746 -14.81 -11.25 3.13
CA ASN A 746 -14.04 -10.55 2.11
C ASN A 746 -12.59 -11.02 1.99
N GLN A 747 -12.02 -11.45 3.11
CA GLN A 747 -10.71 -12.09 3.14
C GLN A 747 -10.77 -13.57 2.70
N SER A 748 -11.94 -14.23 2.77
CA SER A 748 -12.13 -15.64 2.42
C SER A 748 -12.47 -15.88 0.94
N LEU A 749 -12.94 -14.86 0.22
CA LEU A 749 -13.03 -14.84 -1.25
C LEU A 749 -11.64 -14.75 -1.93
N LEU A 750 -10.57 -14.52 -1.16
CA LEU A 750 -9.19 -14.52 -1.62
C LEU A 750 -8.70 -15.97 -1.78
N GLY A 751 -8.81 -16.48 -3.00
CA GLY A 751 -8.34 -17.82 -3.34
C GLY A 751 -6.83 -18.01 -3.09
N TYR A 752 -6.51 -19.09 -2.37
CA TYR A 752 -5.25 -19.84 -2.43
C TYR A 752 -3.93 -19.13 -2.08
N LYS A 753 -3.42 -19.41 -0.86
CA LYS A 753 -1.99 -19.73 -0.56
C LYS A 753 -1.68 -19.91 0.95
N GLU A 754 -2.67 -20.02 1.84
CA GLU A 754 -2.44 -20.05 3.30
C GLU A 754 -2.39 -21.45 3.94
N GLU A 755 -1.87 -22.46 3.24
CA GLU A 755 -1.77 -23.79 3.85
C GLU A 755 -0.62 -23.89 4.89
N MET A 756 0.19 -22.84 5.08
CA MET A 756 1.36 -22.80 5.99
C MET A 756 1.63 -21.45 6.71
N THR A 757 0.71 -20.46 6.69
CA THR A 757 0.96 -19.18 7.39
C THR A 757 0.83 -19.29 8.92
N PRO A 758 1.51 -18.42 9.71
CA PRO A 758 1.48 -18.46 11.17
C PRO A 758 0.05 -18.35 11.71
N TYR A 759 -0.23 -19.22 12.68
CA TYR A 759 -1.51 -19.67 13.23
C TYR A 759 -2.61 -18.62 13.54
N GLU A 760 -2.35 -17.31 13.53
CA GLU A 760 -3.29 -16.29 14.03
C GLU A 760 -4.33 -15.79 13.00
N LEU A 761 -4.03 -15.79 11.69
CA LEU A 761 -4.98 -15.37 10.64
C LEU A 761 -5.75 -16.53 9.98
N SER A 762 -5.16 -17.72 9.87
CA SER A 762 -5.82 -18.91 9.31
C SER A 762 -6.92 -19.46 10.21
N GLU A 763 -6.84 -19.26 11.53
CA GLU A 763 -7.91 -19.59 12.49
C GLU A 763 -9.16 -18.74 12.27
N LEU A 764 -9.02 -17.50 11.77
CA LEU A 764 -10.17 -16.66 11.42
C LEU A 764 -10.81 -17.11 10.10
N LYS A 765 -10.07 -17.71 9.16
CA LYS A 765 -10.59 -18.12 7.84
C LYS A 765 -11.59 -19.28 7.84
N SER A 766 -11.53 -20.20 8.80
CA SER A 766 -12.51 -21.29 8.93
C SER A 766 -13.87 -20.85 9.47
N ILE A 767 -13.99 -19.59 9.90
CA ILE A 767 -15.13 -19.05 10.67
C ILE A 767 -16.36 -18.67 9.80
N VAL A 768 -16.28 -18.54 8.48
CA VAL A 768 -17.38 -17.84 7.75
C VAL A 768 -18.03 -18.60 6.59
N GLY A 769 -17.47 -19.74 6.17
CA GLY A 769 -17.81 -20.36 4.88
C GLY A 769 -19.17 -21.05 4.68
N ALA A 770 -20.24 -20.79 5.44
CA ALA A 770 -21.53 -21.47 5.19
C ALA A 770 -22.84 -20.69 5.44
N GLU A 771 -22.87 -19.63 6.25
CA GLU A 771 -24.15 -19.02 6.71
C GLU A 771 -24.33 -17.52 6.38
N SER A 772 -23.36 -16.88 5.72
CA SER A 772 -23.30 -15.42 5.49
C SER A 772 -24.41 -14.81 4.63
N ARG A 773 -25.20 -15.62 3.92
CA ARG A 773 -26.25 -15.10 3.00
C ARG A 773 -27.62 -14.92 3.65
N ALA A 774 -27.82 -15.34 4.91
CA ALA A 774 -29.15 -15.43 5.52
C ALA A 774 -29.47 -14.35 6.57
N TYR A 775 -28.49 -13.58 7.06
CA TYR A 775 -28.71 -12.66 8.19
C TYR A 775 -28.35 -11.22 7.82
N GLN A 776 -29.34 -10.30 7.93
CA GLN A 776 -29.11 -8.85 7.86
C GLN A 776 -28.30 -8.40 9.08
N CYS A 777 -27.23 -7.61 8.88
CA CYS A 777 -26.52 -6.97 9.98
C CYS A 777 -27.48 -6.21 10.89
N ARG A 778 -27.27 -6.33 12.22
CA ARG A 778 -27.93 -5.42 13.17
C ARG A 778 -27.52 -3.99 12.82
N LEU A 779 -28.49 -3.06 12.90
CA LEU A 779 -28.26 -1.64 12.60
C LEU A 779 -27.20 -1.06 13.55
N SER A 780 -26.36 -0.17 13.06
CA SER A 780 -25.21 0.43 13.77
C SER A 780 -25.57 1.12 15.10
N TYR A 781 -26.83 1.47 15.31
CA TYR A 781 -27.30 2.14 16.52
C TYR A 781 -27.26 1.24 17.77
N ASP A 782 -27.45 -0.08 17.63
CA ASP A 782 -27.41 -1.01 18.77
C ASP A 782 -25.97 -1.28 19.26
N LEU A 783 -24.96 -0.98 18.44
CA LEU A 783 -23.54 -1.23 18.72
C LEU A 783 -22.86 -0.09 19.49
N HIS A 784 -23.42 1.12 19.46
CA HIS A 784 -22.78 2.32 20.00
C HIS A 784 -22.75 2.41 21.54
N ARG A 785 -23.62 1.69 22.27
CA ARG A 785 -23.73 1.80 23.75
C ARG A 785 -23.02 0.69 24.53
N ASN A 786 -22.29 -0.20 23.87
CA ASN A 786 -21.98 -1.51 24.46
C ASN A 786 -20.59 -1.64 25.06
N PHE A 787 -19.55 -0.95 24.56
CA PHE A 787 -18.19 -1.23 25.04
C PHE A 787 -18.02 -0.93 26.54
N ILE A 788 -18.22 0.31 27.00
CA ILE A 788 -18.06 0.62 28.44
C ILE A 788 -19.01 -0.18 29.32
N THR A 789 -20.27 -0.29 28.90
CA THR A 789 -21.33 -0.92 29.70
C THR A 789 -20.95 -2.35 30.07
N HIS A 790 -20.46 -3.14 29.12
CA HIS A 790 -20.13 -4.55 29.34
C HIS A 790 -18.66 -4.78 29.68
N SER A 791 -17.76 -3.87 29.30
CA SER A 791 -16.34 -3.97 29.65
C SER A 791 -15.97 -3.29 30.97
N ARG A 792 -16.92 -2.72 31.73
CA ARG A 792 -16.64 -2.06 33.02
C ARG A 792 -15.60 -2.77 33.91
N PRO A 793 -15.61 -4.12 34.07
CA PRO A 793 -14.61 -4.82 34.88
C PRO A 793 -13.16 -4.66 34.40
N ILE A 794 -12.91 -4.31 33.12
CA ILE A 794 -11.54 -4.08 32.61
C ILE A 794 -10.96 -2.76 33.11
N PHE A 795 -11.81 -1.81 33.52
CA PHE A 795 -11.42 -0.47 33.93
C PHE A 795 -11.22 -0.33 35.44
N ASP A 796 -11.28 -1.43 36.19
CA ASP A 796 -10.93 -1.43 37.60
C ASP A 796 -9.43 -1.13 37.78
N TYR A 797 -9.08 -0.40 38.85
CA TYR A 797 -7.71 0.06 39.09
C TYR A 797 -6.68 -1.07 39.04
N ASN A 798 -6.99 -2.23 39.64
CA ASN A 798 -6.12 -3.41 39.63
C ASN A 798 -5.84 -3.93 38.21
N ARG A 799 -6.81 -3.84 37.29
CA ARG A 799 -6.66 -4.29 35.91
C ARG A 799 -5.80 -3.34 35.09
N GLN A 800 -5.98 -2.04 35.29
CA GLN A 800 -5.23 -0.98 34.61
C GLN A 800 -3.70 -1.06 34.84
N VAL A 801 -3.28 -1.68 35.96
CA VAL A 801 -1.87 -1.90 36.30
C VAL A 801 -1.34 -3.29 35.93
N ILE A 802 -2.18 -4.19 35.41
CA ILE A 802 -1.77 -5.57 35.03
C ILE A 802 -1.78 -5.77 33.51
N ILE A 803 -2.78 -5.23 32.82
CA ILE A 803 -2.97 -5.43 31.39
C ILE A 803 -1.83 -4.76 30.61
N ARG A 804 -1.14 -5.56 29.78
CA ARG A 804 -0.04 -5.15 28.91
C ARG A 804 -0.41 -5.13 27.43
N ASP A 805 -1.29 -6.05 27.04
CA ASP A 805 -1.76 -6.22 25.67
C ASP A 805 -3.29 -6.18 25.65
N LEU A 806 -3.85 -5.20 24.92
CA LEU A 806 -5.29 -5.05 24.75
C LEU A 806 -5.64 -4.99 23.26
N SER A 807 -6.56 -5.85 22.84
CA SER A 807 -7.11 -5.83 21.49
C SER A 807 -8.62 -5.69 21.55
N ILE A 808 -9.15 -4.67 20.87
CA ILE A 808 -10.56 -4.33 20.82
C ILE A 808 -11.01 -4.46 19.36
N ILE A 809 -11.87 -5.43 19.08
CA ILE A 809 -12.26 -5.79 17.71
C ILE A 809 -13.78 -5.65 17.56
N ALA A 810 -14.19 -4.89 16.55
CA ALA A 810 -15.58 -4.61 16.19
C ALA A 810 -16.40 -3.89 17.29
N PHE A 811 -15.73 -3.15 18.18
CA PHE A 811 -16.42 -2.25 19.11
C PHE A 811 -16.36 -0.81 18.61
N SER A 812 -17.45 -0.07 18.84
CA SER A 812 -17.43 1.38 18.80
C SER A 812 -16.76 1.91 20.07
N ILE A 813 -15.77 2.80 19.90
CA ILE A 813 -15.04 3.40 21.01
C ILE A 813 -15.46 4.86 21.10
N ASP A 814 -16.30 5.15 22.08
CA ASP A 814 -16.78 6.50 22.34
C ASP A 814 -15.78 7.34 23.15
N LYS A 815 -16.13 8.61 23.37
CA LYS A 815 -15.30 9.57 24.11
C LYS A 815 -15.01 9.13 25.55
N GLU A 816 -15.96 8.49 26.22
CA GLU A 816 -15.76 8.03 27.60
C GLU A 816 -14.81 6.82 27.64
N SER A 817 -14.94 5.90 26.68
CA SER A 817 -14.07 4.72 26.54
C SER A 817 -12.62 5.15 26.37
N LEU A 818 -12.40 6.16 25.53
CA LEU A 818 -11.10 6.77 25.32
C LEU A 818 -10.52 7.39 26.61
N LYS A 819 -11.33 8.04 27.45
CA LYS A 819 -10.83 8.57 28.74
C LYS A 819 -10.37 7.46 29.68
N GLN A 820 -11.06 6.31 29.65
CA GLN A 820 -10.69 5.17 30.49
C GLN A 820 -9.44 4.47 29.96
N LEU A 821 -9.26 4.36 28.64
CA LEU A 821 -8.04 3.78 28.02
C LEU A 821 -6.76 4.52 28.43
N LYS A 822 -6.84 5.83 28.64
CA LYS A 822 -5.71 6.64 29.13
C LYS A 822 -5.20 6.21 30.51
N ARG A 823 -6.02 5.52 31.30
CA ARG A 823 -5.70 5.12 32.68
C ARG A 823 -4.89 3.83 32.75
N PHE A 824 -4.64 3.14 31.64
CA PHE A 824 -3.82 1.93 31.65
C PHE A 824 -2.33 2.28 31.75
N PHE A 825 -1.72 2.07 32.91
CA PHE A 825 -0.33 2.45 33.17
C PHE A 825 0.68 1.44 32.59
N MET A 826 0.29 0.16 32.44
CA MET A 826 1.19 -0.90 31.97
C MET A 826 0.92 -1.35 30.52
N LEU A 827 -0.01 -0.69 29.82
CA LEU A 827 -0.40 -1.08 28.47
C LEU A 827 0.68 -0.73 27.45
N THR A 828 1.41 -1.74 27.00
CA THR A 828 2.48 -1.61 26.02
C THR A 828 2.00 -1.79 24.58
N ARG A 829 0.91 -2.56 24.38
CA ARG A 829 0.37 -2.87 23.05
C ARG A 829 -1.15 -2.68 23.02
N LEU A 830 -1.63 -1.87 22.08
CA LEU A 830 -3.05 -1.63 21.86
C LEU A 830 -3.39 -1.85 20.38
N SER A 831 -4.37 -2.72 20.13
CA SER A 831 -4.93 -2.93 18.80
C SER A 831 -6.41 -2.57 18.81
N ILE A 832 -6.83 -1.67 17.93
CA ILE A 832 -8.22 -1.29 17.71
C ILE A 832 -8.57 -1.61 16.27
N VAL A 833 -9.57 -2.48 16.11
CA VAL A 833 -10.15 -2.80 14.81
C VAL A 833 -11.61 -2.36 14.88
N THR A 834 -11.95 -1.28 14.20
CA THR A 834 -13.27 -0.64 14.35
C THR A 834 -13.76 -0.05 13.04
N ARG A 835 -15.04 0.27 12.96
CA ARG A 835 -15.64 0.94 11.81
C ARG A 835 -15.52 2.47 11.88
N THR A 836 -15.56 3.03 13.09
CA THR A 836 -15.55 4.47 13.31
C THR A 836 -14.58 4.82 14.43
N ILE A 837 -13.97 6.00 14.32
CA ILE A 837 -13.03 6.46 15.33
C ILE A 837 -13.31 7.91 15.72
N PHE A 838 -13.09 8.22 16.98
CA PHE A 838 -13.21 9.58 17.48
C PHE A 838 -11.92 10.37 17.19
N ALA A 839 -12.06 11.64 16.77
CA ALA A 839 -10.93 12.51 16.42
C ALA A 839 -9.91 12.71 17.57
N GLY A 840 -10.34 12.54 18.82
CA GLY A 840 -9.50 12.64 20.02
C GLY A 840 -8.81 11.33 20.46
N LEU A 841 -8.76 10.29 19.61
CA LEU A 841 -8.14 8.99 19.95
C LEU A 841 -6.70 9.16 20.46
N PHE A 842 -5.83 9.86 19.72
CA PHE A 842 -4.41 9.97 20.05
C PHE A 842 -4.17 10.72 21.37
N ASP A 843 -5.01 11.70 21.74
CA ASP A 843 -4.96 12.40 23.03
C ASP A 843 -5.25 11.49 24.25
N SER A 844 -5.91 10.37 23.97
CA SER A 844 -6.43 9.42 24.94
C SER A 844 -5.63 8.13 25.00
N LEU A 845 -4.56 7.99 24.23
CA LEU A 845 -3.68 6.84 24.34
C LEU A 845 -2.91 6.87 25.67
N PRO A 846 -2.69 5.71 26.31
CA PRO A 846 -1.84 5.62 27.49
C PRO A 846 -0.37 5.94 27.16
N PHE A 847 0.34 6.51 28.13
CA PHE A 847 1.72 7.03 27.95
C PHE A 847 2.77 5.92 27.81
N SER A 848 2.51 4.72 28.32
CA SER A 848 3.39 3.55 28.25
C SER A 848 3.26 2.75 26.96
N LEU A 849 2.39 3.22 26.05
CA LEU A 849 2.09 2.55 24.81
C LEU A 849 3.26 2.66 23.83
N ASN A 850 3.82 1.51 23.44
CA ASN A 850 4.91 1.42 22.46
C ASN A 850 4.39 0.96 21.10
N ASP A 851 3.44 0.02 21.09
CA ASP A 851 2.84 -0.53 19.87
C ASP A 851 1.37 -0.13 19.77
N PHE A 852 1.01 0.58 18.71
CA PHE A 852 -0.38 0.92 18.42
C PHE A 852 -0.79 0.48 17.02
N SER A 853 -1.88 -0.27 16.93
CA SER A 853 -2.48 -0.69 15.67
C SER A 853 -3.91 -0.19 15.57
N LEU A 854 -4.21 0.57 14.51
CA LEU A 854 -5.55 1.04 14.21
C LEU A 854 -5.95 0.58 12.80
N MET A 855 -6.92 -0.34 12.74
CA MET A 855 -7.43 -0.90 11.50
C MET A 855 -8.92 -0.61 11.33
N LEU A 856 -9.34 -0.50 10.07
CA LEU A 856 -10.73 -0.34 9.70
C LEU A 856 -11.36 -1.67 9.30
N ILE A 857 -12.61 -1.83 9.68
CA ILE A 857 -13.47 -2.92 9.20
C ILE A 857 -14.27 -2.39 8.00
N PRO A 858 -13.91 -2.74 6.75
CA PRO A 858 -14.79 -2.50 5.60
C PRO A 858 -16.07 -3.34 5.74
N CYS A 859 -17.23 -2.69 5.86
CA CYS A 859 -18.55 -3.32 5.80
C CYS A 859 -19.25 -2.90 4.50
N HIS A 860 -19.86 -3.85 3.78
CA HIS A 860 -20.48 -3.60 2.48
C HIS A 860 -21.72 -2.73 2.52
N VAL A 861 -22.40 -2.71 3.66
CA VAL A 861 -23.70 -2.07 3.81
C VAL A 861 -23.55 -0.56 4.03
N THR A 862 -22.38 -0.08 4.44
CA THR A 862 -22.18 1.32 4.85
C THR A 862 -20.80 1.82 4.45
N VAL A 863 -20.77 2.75 3.50
CA VAL A 863 -19.55 3.27 2.86
C VAL A 863 -18.88 4.37 3.71
N ASP A 864 -19.61 4.95 4.66
CA ASP A 864 -19.12 6.08 5.45
C ASP A 864 -18.20 5.63 6.60
N LEU A 865 -16.91 5.49 6.26
CA LEU A 865 -15.82 5.46 7.21
C LEU A 865 -15.61 6.88 7.76
N GLY A 866 -16.22 7.17 8.90
CA GLY A 866 -16.22 8.48 9.54
C GLY A 866 -15.18 8.58 10.67
N ILE A 867 -14.38 9.64 10.65
CA ILE A 867 -13.77 10.18 11.87
C ILE A 867 -14.79 11.15 12.43
N TYR A 868 -15.33 10.86 13.61
CA TYR A 868 -16.27 11.77 14.25
C TYR A 868 -15.50 12.96 14.83
N ALA A 869 -15.79 14.14 14.29
CA ALA A 869 -15.26 15.39 14.84
C ALA A 869 -15.68 15.50 16.30
N ALA A 870 -14.74 15.93 17.15
CA ALA A 870 -15.11 16.36 18.49
C ALA A 870 -15.92 17.64 18.36
N GLU A 871 -17.07 17.73 19.04
CA GLU A 871 -17.77 19.00 19.25
C GLU A 871 -16.73 20.05 19.72
N ASP A 872 -16.72 21.22 19.06
CA ASP A 872 -15.74 22.30 19.19
C ASP A 872 -15.31 22.52 20.65
N ILE A 873 -14.18 21.94 21.03
CA ILE A 873 -13.49 22.28 22.27
C ILE A 873 -12.36 23.20 21.86
N ASP A 874 -12.45 24.45 22.32
CA ASP A 874 -11.44 25.49 22.27
C ASP A 874 -10.02 24.91 22.15
N SER A 875 -9.41 25.19 21.00
CA SER A 875 -8.15 24.64 20.47
C SER A 875 -6.89 25.06 21.27
N LYS A 876 -6.92 24.94 22.60
CA LYS A 876 -5.71 24.98 23.42
C LYS A 876 -4.88 23.75 23.07
N LYS A 877 -3.74 23.97 22.39
CA LYS A 877 -2.71 22.99 22.04
C LYS A 877 -2.53 21.96 23.15
N LYS A 878 -3.19 20.81 23.04
CA LYS A 878 -2.94 19.67 23.93
C LYS A 878 -1.62 19.04 23.52
N ASN A 879 -0.81 18.73 24.52
CA ASN A 879 0.58 18.33 24.35
C ASN A 879 0.64 16.83 24.04
N THR A 880 0.66 16.44 22.76
CA THR A 880 0.94 15.05 22.34
C THR A 880 2.39 14.63 22.49
N LYS A 881 3.26 15.52 22.99
CA LYS A 881 4.70 15.30 23.16
C LYS A 881 5.12 14.13 24.06
N ASN A 882 4.17 13.45 24.73
CA ASN A 882 4.47 12.46 25.77
C ASN A 882 4.17 11.01 25.38
N ILE A 883 3.83 10.72 24.13
CA ILE A 883 3.56 9.34 23.70
C ILE A 883 4.78 8.81 22.93
N ASN A 884 5.50 7.86 23.53
CA ASN A 884 6.68 7.22 22.96
C ASN A 884 6.29 6.03 22.06
N LEU A 885 5.48 6.28 21.02
CA LEU A 885 5.13 5.24 20.07
C LEU A 885 6.36 4.82 19.26
N VAL A 886 6.76 3.56 19.42
CA VAL A 886 7.81 2.94 18.63
C VAL A 886 7.21 2.42 17.32
N ASN A 887 6.15 1.61 17.42
CA ASN A 887 5.50 1.00 16.27
C ASN A 887 4.06 1.51 16.12
N LEU A 888 3.76 2.07 14.96
CA LEU A 888 2.44 2.56 14.60
C LEU A 888 1.97 1.84 13.33
N ARG A 889 0.88 1.10 13.42
CA ARG A 889 0.24 0.45 12.27
C ARG A 889 -1.10 1.12 11.96
N LEU A 890 -1.25 1.63 10.75
CA LEU A 890 -2.44 2.35 10.31
C LEU A 890 -2.99 1.82 9.00
N HIS A 891 -4.31 1.84 8.87
CA HIS A 891 -4.95 1.84 7.57
C HIS A 891 -4.67 3.17 6.83
N GLY A 892 -4.30 3.12 5.54
CA GLY A 892 -3.89 4.31 4.79
C GLY A 892 -4.93 5.44 4.77
N LEU A 893 -6.22 5.12 4.97
CA LEU A 893 -7.30 6.11 5.07
C LEU A 893 -7.09 7.11 6.22
N PHE A 894 -6.53 6.65 7.34
CA PHE A 894 -6.28 7.52 8.48
C PHE A 894 -5.17 8.52 8.24
N ILE A 895 -4.20 8.18 7.39
CA ILE A 895 -3.12 9.10 7.01
C ILE A 895 -3.68 10.18 6.10
N VAL A 896 -4.52 9.81 5.12
CA VAL A 896 -5.13 10.79 4.21
C VAL A 896 -6.10 11.73 4.93
N LYS A 897 -6.67 11.30 6.06
CA LYS A 897 -7.56 12.10 6.93
C LYS A 897 -6.87 12.59 8.21
N MET A 898 -5.54 12.70 8.21
CA MET A 898 -4.76 13.06 9.41
C MET A 898 -5.18 14.41 10.00
N GLU A 899 -5.65 15.34 9.17
CA GLU A 899 -6.17 16.65 9.56
C GLU A 899 -7.47 16.61 10.39
N GLN A 900 -8.19 15.48 10.35
CA GLN A 900 -9.43 15.30 11.11
C GLN A 900 -9.17 14.89 12.56
N PHE A 901 -7.94 14.48 12.88
CA PHE A 901 -7.56 14.22 14.27
C PHE A 901 -7.21 15.51 14.99
N LEU A 902 -7.64 15.62 16.26
CA LEU A 902 -7.26 16.74 17.12
C LEU A 902 -5.74 16.80 17.33
N SER A 903 -5.10 15.63 17.31
CA SER A 903 -3.68 15.47 17.51
C SER A 903 -3.18 14.17 16.86
N PHE A 904 -1.89 14.13 16.54
CA PHE A 904 -1.24 12.98 15.94
C PHE A 904 0.20 12.87 16.46
N PRO A 905 0.82 11.68 16.49
CA PRO A 905 2.20 11.52 16.91
C PRO A 905 3.16 12.32 16.03
N ASP A 906 4.08 13.05 16.67
CA ASP A 906 5.11 13.83 15.97
C ASP A 906 6.26 12.96 15.46
N LYS A 907 6.55 11.85 16.15
CA LYS A 907 7.65 10.93 15.86
C LYS A 907 7.21 9.49 16.10
N VAL A 908 7.57 8.59 15.20
CA VAL A 908 7.47 7.13 15.34
C VAL A 908 8.71 6.46 14.74
N ASP A 909 9.15 5.35 15.31
CA ASP A 909 10.31 4.62 14.76
C ASP A 909 9.90 3.77 13.56
N VAL A 910 8.78 3.05 13.64
CA VAL A 910 8.25 2.23 12.56
C VAL A 910 6.80 2.62 12.27
N LEU A 911 6.52 3.02 11.03
CA LEU A 911 5.17 3.21 10.53
C LEU A 911 4.83 2.10 9.54
N GLU A 912 3.83 1.30 9.86
CA GLU A 912 3.26 0.30 8.95
C GLU A 912 1.95 0.82 8.35
N VAL A 913 1.89 0.92 7.02
CA VAL A 913 0.73 1.46 6.29
C VAL A 913 0.07 0.37 5.48
N MET A 914 -1.21 0.10 5.76
CA MET A 914 -2.02 -0.73 4.88
C MET A 914 -2.49 0.09 3.67
N PRO A 915 -2.22 -0.35 2.42
CA PRO A 915 -2.54 0.41 1.21
C PRO A 915 -4.04 0.68 1.02
N LEU A 916 -4.36 1.80 0.36
CA LEU A 916 -5.70 2.19 -0.05
C LEU A 916 -6.04 1.68 -1.45
N ALA A 917 -7.30 1.35 -1.73
CA ALA A 917 -7.71 1.00 -3.09
C ALA A 917 -7.72 2.21 -4.04
N MET A 918 -8.01 3.40 -3.50
CA MET A 918 -8.04 4.66 -4.25
C MET A 918 -7.28 5.72 -3.48
N LEU A 919 -6.45 6.48 -4.20
CA LEU A 919 -5.69 7.61 -3.70
C LEU A 919 -6.30 8.90 -4.26
N SER A 920 -6.35 9.94 -3.43
CA SER A 920 -6.84 11.26 -3.82
C SER A 920 -5.63 12.16 -4.08
N ASP A 921 -5.59 12.79 -5.26
CA ASP A 921 -4.55 13.75 -5.64
C ASP A 921 -4.68 15.12 -4.95
N LYS A 922 -5.69 15.30 -4.08
CA LYS A 922 -5.88 16.59 -3.39
C LYS A 922 -4.66 16.87 -2.52
N GLU A 923 -3.89 17.89 -2.88
CA GLU A 923 -2.83 18.43 -2.04
C GLU A 923 -3.42 18.89 -0.71
N ILE A 924 -2.93 18.30 0.38
CA ILE A 924 -3.33 18.68 1.73
C ILE A 924 -2.13 19.38 2.39
N GLN A 925 -2.32 20.63 2.78
CA GLN A 925 -1.33 21.36 3.55
C GLN A 925 -1.36 20.89 5.00
N VAL A 926 -0.48 19.93 5.33
CA VAL A 926 -0.27 19.51 6.72
C VAL A 926 0.64 20.53 7.41
N ARG A 927 0.19 21.09 8.55
CA ARG A 927 0.96 22.10 9.30
C ARG A 927 2.31 21.58 9.81
N LYS A 928 2.42 20.28 10.06
CA LYS A 928 3.63 19.62 10.56
C LYS A 928 3.67 18.17 10.09
N LYS A 929 4.77 17.77 9.46
CA LYS A 929 5.00 16.38 9.02
C LYS A 929 5.49 15.51 10.18
N MET A 930 5.10 14.24 10.17
CA MET A 930 5.54 13.24 11.15
C MET A 930 6.95 12.74 10.83
N TRP A 931 7.79 12.57 11.85
CA TRP A 931 9.11 11.96 11.71
C TRP A 931 9.02 10.44 11.81
N VAL A 932 9.45 9.75 10.76
CA VAL A 932 9.41 8.29 10.66
C VAL A 932 10.81 7.79 10.33
N LYS A 933 11.33 6.82 11.10
CA LYS A 933 12.63 6.20 10.82
C LYS A 933 12.52 5.08 9.78
N LYS A 934 11.51 4.22 9.90
CA LYS A 934 11.23 3.10 8.98
C LYS A 934 9.78 3.11 8.53
N LEU A 935 9.55 3.12 7.21
CA LEU A 935 8.22 3.03 6.60
C LEU A 935 8.02 1.65 5.97
N ILE A 936 6.98 0.93 6.39
CA ILE A 936 6.61 -0.37 5.83
C ILE A 936 5.24 -0.26 5.17
N ILE A 937 5.20 -0.37 3.84
CA ILE A 937 3.94 -0.52 3.12
C ILE A 937 3.54 -2.00 3.18
N MET A 938 2.46 -2.29 3.87
CA MET A 938 2.00 -3.66 4.10
C MET A 938 1.42 -4.28 2.82
N GLN A 939 1.36 -5.61 2.81
CA GLN A 939 0.78 -6.38 1.71
C GLN A 939 -0.69 -6.02 1.48
N MET A 940 -1.02 -5.74 0.21
CA MET A 940 -2.41 -5.60 -0.23
C MET A 940 -3.11 -6.95 -0.22
N ASN A 941 -4.38 -6.95 0.21
CA ASN A 941 -5.26 -8.07 -0.12
C ASN A 941 -5.46 -8.16 -1.65
N SER A 942 -5.78 -9.35 -2.18
CA SER A 942 -5.85 -9.54 -3.64
C SER A 942 -6.94 -8.71 -4.31
N ARG A 943 -8.04 -8.42 -3.61
CA ARG A 943 -9.12 -7.56 -4.12
C ARG A 943 -8.66 -6.11 -4.33
N THR A 944 -8.06 -5.49 -3.32
CA THR A 944 -7.45 -4.16 -3.41
C THR A 944 -6.42 -4.13 -4.52
N ARG A 945 -5.61 -5.19 -4.65
CA ARG A 945 -4.62 -5.32 -5.72
C ARG A 945 -5.26 -5.43 -7.10
N GLU A 946 -6.35 -6.17 -7.26
CA GLU A 946 -7.10 -6.30 -8.51
C GLU A 946 -7.72 -4.97 -8.93
N ILE A 947 -8.34 -4.25 -7.98
CA ILE A 947 -8.87 -2.89 -8.19
C ILE A 947 -7.73 -1.96 -8.62
N ILE A 948 -6.59 -1.97 -7.94
CA ILE A 948 -5.45 -1.13 -8.33
C ILE A 948 -4.93 -1.52 -9.71
N ARG A 949 -4.88 -2.82 -10.05
CA ARG A 949 -4.37 -3.32 -11.34
C ARG A 949 -5.28 -2.98 -12.53
N SER A 950 -6.57 -2.75 -12.30
CA SER A 950 -7.46 -2.28 -13.38
C SER A 950 -7.04 -0.89 -13.85
N ASP A 951 -6.62 -0.04 -12.91
CA ASP A 951 -6.42 1.39 -13.16
C ASP A 951 -4.93 1.76 -13.30
N TYR A 952 -4.03 1.08 -12.57
CA TYR A 952 -2.61 1.40 -12.46
C TYR A 952 -1.71 0.16 -12.61
N ALA A 953 -0.46 0.35 -13.02
CA ALA A 953 0.58 -0.62 -12.69
C ALA A 953 0.89 -0.53 -11.18
N LEU A 954 1.18 -1.65 -10.52
CA LEU A 954 1.43 -1.64 -9.06
C LEU A 954 2.62 -0.74 -8.67
N GLU A 955 3.66 -0.69 -9.51
CA GLU A 955 4.79 0.23 -9.27
C GLU A 955 4.35 1.69 -9.33
N GLU A 956 3.45 2.04 -10.26
CA GLU A 956 2.89 3.41 -10.37
C GLU A 956 2.05 3.74 -9.14
N TYR A 957 1.20 2.80 -8.71
CA TYR A 957 0.42 2.96 -7.48
C TYR A 957 1.32 3.17 -6.26
N TYR A 958 2.38 2.37 -6.06
CA TYR A 958 3.25 2.53 -4.90
C TYR A 958 4.02 3.84 -4.95
N ASN A 959 4.48 4.27 -6.13
CA ASN A 959 5.09 5.59 -6.28
C ASN A 959 4.10 6.70 -5.92
N HIS A 960 2.86 6.57 -6.38
CA HIS A 960 1.81 7.53 -6.07
C HIS A 960 1.47 7.54 -4.57
N LEU A 961 1.37 6.37 -3.92
CA LEU A 961 1.18 6.26 -2.49
C LEU A 961 2.33 6.91 -1.71
N LEU A 962 3.58 6.66 -2.09
CA LEU A 962 4.75 7.27 -1.45
C LEU A 962 4.76 8.79 -1.62
N ASN A 963 4.36 9.29 -2.80
CA ASN A 963 4.19 10.73 -3.02
C ASN A 963 3.11 11.32 -2.10
N VAL A 964 1.96 10.67 -1.97
CA VAL A 964 0.91 11.09 -1.02
C VAL A 964 1.44 11.07 0.41
N LEU A 965 2.11 9.99 0.83
CA LEU A 965 2.70 9.86 2.16
C LEU A 965 3.76 10.93 2.45
N SER A 966 4.51 11.37 1.44
CA SER A 966 5.51 12.45 1.58
C SER A 966 4.90 13.81 1.96
N GLN A 967 3.58 13.99 1.78
CA GLN A 967 2.87 15.17 2.25
C GLN A 967 2.67 15.15 3.77
N TYR A 968 2.59 13.96 4.37
CA TYR A 968 2.32 13.75 5.80
C TYR A 968 3.57 13.35 6.61
N ILE A 969 4.56 12.75 5.97
CA ILE A 969 5.78 12.22 6.58
C ILE A 969 6.98 13.03 6.11
N ASP A 970 7.89 13.32 7.03
CA ASP A 970 9.16 13.93 6.71
C ASP A 970 10.15 12.86 6.23
N PHE A 971 10.27 12.73 4.92
CA PHE A 971 11.13 11.73 4.28
C PHE A 971 12.62 11.99 4.50
N SER A 972 13.03 13.17 5.01
CA SER A 972 14.43 13.43 5.35
C SER A 972 14.93 12.61 6.55
N TYR A 973 14.01 12.09 7.38
CA TYR A 973 14.31 11.24 8.53
C TYR A 973 14.17 9.73 8.25
N LEU A 974 13.72 9.34 7.06
CA LEU A 974 13.55 7.93 6.69
C LEU A 974 14.89 7.28 6.39
N GLU A 975 15.21 6.22 7.12
CA GLU A 975 16.35 5.34 6.87
C GLU A 975 16.00 4.18 5.93
N GLU A 976 14.73 3.73 5.96
CA GLU A 976 14.29 2.55 5.20
C GLU A 976 12.83 2.69 4.75
N ILE A 977 12.57 2.39 3.47
CA ILE A 977 11.23 2.15 2.93
C ILE A 977 11.16 0.69 2.46
N LYS A 978 10.21 -0.06 3.00
CA LYS A 978 9.99 -1.47 2.70
C LYS A 978 8.57 -1.68 2.18
N ILE A 979 8.44 -2.25 0.98
CA ILE A 979 7.15 -2.65 0.41
C ILE A 979 7.05 -4.17 0.50
N LEU A 980 6.03 -4.64 1.24
CA LEU A 980 5.68 -6.04 1.34
C LEU A 980 4.66 -6.37 0.24
N ASP A 981 5.01 -7.21 -0.74
CA ASP A 981 4.07 -7.69 -1.76
C ASP A 981 4.17 -9.21 -1.89
N GLN A 982 3.15 -9.92 -1.40
CA GLN A 982 3.10 -11.39 -1.34
C GLN A 982 4.32 -11.97 -0.62
N ASP A 983 5.17 -12.67 -1.37
CA ASP A 983 6.36 -13.37 -0.90
C ASP A 983 7.63 -12.55 -1.22
N THR A 984 7.47 -11.33 -1.74
CA THR A 984 8.57 -10.45 -2.14
C THR A 984 8.63 -9.20 -1.29
N GLU A 985 9.83 -8.89 -0.86
CA GLU A 985 10.17 -7.66 -0.16
C GLU A 985 10.92 -6.75 -1.14
N LYS A 986 10.41 -5.55 -1.36
CA LYS A 986 11.06 -4.54 -2.17
C LYS A 986 11.53 -3.40 -1.28
N LEU A 987 12.85 -3.21 -1.22
CA LEU A 987 13.46 -2.03 -0.62
C LEU A 987 13.39 -0.88 -1.62
N VAL A 988 12.99 0.29 -1.13
CA VAL A 988 12.91 1.53 -1.91
C VAL A 988 13.83 2.55 -1.24
N ASP A 989 14.59 3.29 -2.05
CA ASP A 989 15.50 4.31 -1.55
C ASP A 989 14.69 5.55 -1.11
N PRO A 990 14.73 5.96 0.17
CA PRO A 990 14.02 7.15 0.64
C PRO A 990 14.43 8.42 -0.11
N ARG A 991 15.66 8.47 -0.64
CA ARG A 991 16.21 9.63 -1.36
C ARG A 991 15.50 9.93 -2.67
N ASP A 992 14.81 8.94 -3.25
CA ASP A 992 14.01 9.12 -4.46
C ASP A 992 12.78 10.01 -4.21
N TYR A 993 12.38 10.18 -2.95
CA TYR A 993 11.16 10.91 -2.55
C TYR A 993 11.45 12.06 -1.55
N SER A 994 12.70 12.24 -1.12
CA SER A 994 13.07 13.40 -0.29
C SER A 994 13.07 14.66 -1.15
N THR A 995 12.16 15.59 -0.84
CA THR A 995 12.12 16.92 -1.46
C THR A 995 13.20 17.85 -0.92
N ASN A 996 13.79 17.54 0.24
CA ASN A 996 14.87 18.30 0.85
C ASN A 996 16.18 17.56 0.60
N ARG A 997 17.04 18.15 -0.22
CA ARG A 997 18.49 17.96 -0.11
C ARG A 997 19.14 19.31 0.07
#